data_AF-A0A944YUD7-F1
#
_entry.id   AF-A0A944YUD7-F1
#
_cell.length_a   1.000
_cell.length_b   1.000
_cell.length_c   1.000
_cell.angle_alpha   90.00
_cell.angle_beta   90.00
_cell.angle_gamma   90.00
#
_symmetry.space_group_name_H-M   'P 1'
#
loop_
_entity.id
_entity.type
_entity.pdbx_description
1 polymer ?
#
loop_
_entity_poly.entity_id
_entity_poly.type
_entity_poly.pdbx_seq_one_letter_code
_entity_poly.pdbx_strand_id
1 'polypeptide(L)'
;MKRNIFLIIILTFSLLGAVEHYNATGRNVSPSVRDTLFYYHNNTDDQYWFGSESWAVKFEFNELFEDIDSLAFEAEGANIFLPGITGSDPITIKLCEDRSGQPLTHQDSLLFTSTLQASEIQYQNWNYIPFSNAITDTTLWLVVDYPTNSTDQFISASVIGGMQSYFLNNGYYNNMFGISYDSEFLFSLNGRLLFEGIDLDLVSIDWEGVFLPGSLIYPKFTIKNNSDISVSDSYISLTLNDPNSSYELLYASDSTSCPQIDLPVLNANEIYTFDFTDSLMFILPDRASQYQFAAELFCEVDSLTFNNSKEDEFQVYTEQLNKVLIENAILLNDSNSNSIWLDQSSILDTSNCITVNYFANFVDEPFFNNDSYARYHYYDLMGFPATIVNGYNKLLGYTTNYSSQLSEFYAEAFSNGTFISSDTCYAFFNEVGDVGFYYEIENSQTQLFNSFINDLSLKIGIIENVLNEPGIPLDITLPVFTYLVAEVEASQFLSSSIISDSVLFNMNDDYTTITNTSDNCEVVFWLQNDETKEIFHVNKLPFTEFQPGLVSLDEDEIPIISQSLNIFPNPCRSNELMNIAFSISNTMQSAELKIYNIKGQLVKTIIQEPDSQNVSFIWNGKNDVNKQVSSGIYLMQINAKVNGKEYKYHKKSLLIR
;
A
#
# COMPACT_ATOMS: atom_id res chain seq x y z
N MET A 1 -9.07 4.75 -65.16
CA MET A 1 -8.71 6.14 -64.82
C MET A 1 -9.00 6.33 -63.34
N LYS A 2 -8.09 7.02 -62.62
CA LYS A 2 -8.02 7.24 -61.15
C LYS A 2 -7.45 6.07 -60.34
N ARG A 3 -6.12 6.15 -60.21
CA ARG A 3 -5.24 5.43 -59.30
C ARG A 3 -5.09 6.36 -58.08
N ASN A 4 -5.63 5.97 -56.92
CA ASN A 4 -5.47 6.73 -55.68
C ASN A 4 -4.05 6.53 -55.18
N ILE A 5 -3.31 7.64 -55.13
CA ILE A 5 -1.96 7.72 -54.58
C ILE A 5 -2.12 7.81 -53.07
N PHE A 6 -1.66 6.78 -52.36
CA PHE A 6 -1.36 6.86 -50.93
C PHE A 6 -0.19 7.83 -50.77
N LEU A 7 -0.46 8.98 -50.14
CA LEU A 7 0.58 9.90 -49.72
C LEU A 7 1.19 9.29 -48.45
N ILE A 8 2.36 8.70 -48.61
CA ILE A 8 3.21 8.28 -47.50
C ILE A 8 3.68 9.57 -46.81
N ILE A 9 3.18 9.84 -45.60
CA ILE A 9 3.77 10.80 -44.69
C ILE A 9 4.99 10.10 -44.08
N ILE A 10 6.14 10.28 -44.73
CA ILE A 10 7.46 10.12 -44.10
C ILE A 10 7.78 11.48 -43.49
N LEU A 11 7.65 11.60 -42.18
CA LEU A 11 8.35 12.61 -41.38
C LEU A 11 8.31 12.16 -39.90
N THR A 12 9.49 12.25 -39.28
CA THR A 12 9.85 11.97 -37.87
C THR A 12 9.96 10.50 -37.43
N PHE A 13 10.88 9.77 -38.04
CA PHE A 13 11.62 8.66 -37.39
C PHE A 13 13.11 9.02 -37.43
N SER A 14 13.57 9.89 -36.53
CA SER A 14 15.02 10.15 -36.36
C SER A 14 15.45 10.72 -34.99
N LEU A 15 14.59 10.69 -33.97
CA LEU A 15 14.98 11.05 -32.59
C LEU A 15 14.95 9.87 -31.60
N LEU A 16 14.32 8.75 -31.96
CA LEU A 16 14.10 7.56 -31.12
C LEU A 16 15.36 6.70 -30.85
N GLY A 17 16.57 7.28 -30.89
CA GLY A 17 17.80 6.52 -30.65
C GLY A 17 19.06 7.37 -30.41
N ALA A 18 18.90 8.59 -29.90
CA ALA A 18 20.06 9.44 -29.57
C ALA A 18 20.60 9.17 -28.16
N VAL A 19 19.70 8.84 -27.22
CA VAL A 19 20.03 8.47 -25.84
C VAL A 19 19.13 7.31 -25.43
N GLU A 20 19.66 6.45 -24.57
CA GLU A 20 19.00 5.27 -24.00
C GLU A 20 19.25 5.23 -22.49
N HIS A 21 18.49 4.43 -21.75
CA HIS A 21 18.71 4.25 -20.31
C HIS A 21 18.51 2.81 -19.86
N TYR A 22 19.09 2.50 -18.70
CA TYR A 22 18.71 1.35 -17.88
C TYR A 22 17.87 1.81 -16.68
N ASN A 23 17.00 0.94 -16.18
CA ASN A 23 16.33 1.18 -14.91
C ASN A 23 17.33 0.97 -13.76
N ALA A 24 17.34 1.91 -12.84
CA ALA A 24 18.09 1.85 -11.60
C ALA A 24 17.19 1.27 -10.48
N THR A 25 17.59 1.49 -9.23
CA THR A 25 16.96 0.81 -8.08
C THR A 25 15.76 1.53 -7.48
N GLY A 26 15.48 2.75 -7.93
CA GLY A 26 14.50 3.63 -7.29
C GLY A 26 14.93 4.11 -5.91
N ARG A 27 16.21 3.93 -5.56
CA ARG A 27 16.73 4.27 -4.23
C ARG A 27 16.57 5.76 -4.00
N ASN A 28 15.96 6.12 -2.88
CA ASN A 28 16.01 7.48 -2.38
C ASN A 28 17.45 7.83 -1.98
N VAL A 29 18.02 8.82 -2.68
CA VAL A 29 19.38 9.33 -2.53
C VAL A 29 19.37 10.75 -1.98
N SER A 30 18.33 11.12 -1.21
CA SER A 30 18.22 12.46 -0.63
C SER A 30 19.51 12.89 0.07
N PRO A 31 20.00 14.11 -0.21
CA PRO A 31 21.20 14.63 0.41
C PRO A 31 21.00 14.78 1.92
N SER A 32 22.09 14.68 2.69
CA SER A 32 22.06 14.74 4.15
C SER A 32 21.71 16.12 4.73
N VAL A 33 21.73 17.18 3.92
CA VAL A 33 21.35 18.55 4.28
C VAL A 33 20.57 19.16 3.11
N ARG A 34 19.32 19.57 3.34
CA ARG A 34 18.40 20.07 2.30
C ARG A 34 18.45 21.60 2.14
N ASP A 35 18.81 22.33 3.19
CA ASP A 35 18.48 23.74 3.39
C ASP A 35 19.10 24.75 2.40
N THR A 36 20.00 24.29 1.53
CA THR A 36 20.72 25.12 0.54
C THR A 36 20.71 24.52 -0.86
N LEU A 37 19.87 23.52 -1.15
CA LEU A 37 19.86 22.82 -2.43
C LEU A 37 18.60 23.12 -3.24
N PHE A 38 18.79 23.51 -4.49
CA PHE A 38 17.74 23.71 -5.48
C PHE A 38 17.84 22.65 -6.59
N TYR A 39 16.73 21.98 -6.90
CA TYR A 39 16.67 20.90 -7.89
C TYR A 39 15.23 20.62 -8.37
N TYR A 40 15.08 19.94 -9.50
CA TYR A 40 13.79 19.51 -10.07
C TYR A 40 13.49 18.02 -9.92
N HIS A 41 14.48 17.21 -9.56
CA HIS A 41 14.31 15.78 -9.32
C HIS A 41 13.62 15.50 -7.96
N ASN A 42 13.09 14.30 -7.75
CA ASN A 42 12.48 13.88 -6.47
C ASN A 42 13.47 13.13 -5.55
N ASN A 43 14.76 13.13 -5.90
CA ASN A 43 15.85 12.41 -5.19
C ASN A 43 15.76 10.88 -5.26
N THR A 44 15.04 10.31 -6.22
CA THR A 44 15.10 8.86 -6.48
C THR A 44 16.02 8.56 -7.66
N ASP A 45 16.93 7.61 -7.48
CA ASP A 45 17.84 7.13 -8.52
C ASP A 45 17.14 6.04 -9.33
N ASP A 46 16.36 6.45 -10.33
CA ASP A 46 15.41 5.61 -11.08
C ASP A 46 15.94 5.16 -12.44
N GLN A 47 16.79 5.96 -13.09
CA GLN A 47 17.28 5.68 -14.44
C GLN A 47 18.75 6.06 -14.63
N TYR A 48 19.48 5.25 -15.40
CA TYR A 48 20.86 5.48 -15.81
C TYR A 48 20.94 5.76 -17.30
N TRP A 49 21.11 7.03 -17.66
CA TRP A 49 21.12 7.52 -19.03
C TRP A 49 22.50 7.47 -19.68
N PHE A 50 22.54 7.09 -20.96
CA PHE A 50 23.73 7.09 -21.79
C PHE A 50 23.45 7.45 -23.26
N GLY A 51 24.52 7.72 -24.02
CA GLY A 51 24.45 7.99 -25.47
C GLY A 51 24.75 9.44 -25.86
N SER A 52 25.00 10.33 -24.88
CA SER A 52 25.41 11.71 -25.14
C SER A 52 26.80 12.02 -24.54
N GLU A 53 27.48 12.98 -25.17
CA GLU A 53 28.77 13.51 -24.70
C GLU A 53 28.61 14.61 -23.63
N SER A 54 27.41 15.19 -23.49
CA SER A 54 27.15 16.24 -22.52
C SER A 54 25.68 16.32 -22.14
N TRP A 55 25.45 16.63 -20.87
CA TRP A 55 24.15 16.62 -20.21
C TRP A 55 23.96 17.93 -19.47
N ALA A 56 22.72 18.40 -19.34
CA ALA A 56 22.49 19.67 -18.68
C ALA A 56 21.14 19.74 -17.98
N VAL A 57 21.08 20.57 -16.94
CA VAL A 57 19.82 21.02 -16.34
C VAL A 57 19.73 22.54 -16.47
N LYS A 58 18.58 23.02 -16.92
CA LYS A 58 18.24 24.44 -16.97
C LYS A 58 17.49 24.82 -15.70
N PHE A 59 18.02 25.79 -14.96
CA PHE A 59 17.41 26.34 -13.76
C PHE A 59 16.80 27.69 -14.09
N GLU A 60 15.46 27.79 -14.07
CA GLU A 60 14.72 29.03 -14.28
C GLU A 60 14.08 29.47 -12.96
N PHE A 61 14.46 30.65 -12.44
CA PHE A 61 14.00 31.11 -11.12
C PHE A 61 12.86 32.12 -11.21
N ASN A 62 12.78 32.92 -12.29
CA ASN A 62 11.77 33.97 -12.45
C ASN A 62 10.33 33.45 -12.60
N GLU A 63 10.15 32.18 -12.97
CA GLU A 63 8.82 31.58 -13.17
C GLU A 63 8.45 30.61 -12.03
N LEU A 64 9.21 30.60 -10.93
CA LEU A 64 8.91 29.71 -9.81
C LEU A 64 7.64 30.09 -9.05
N PHE A 65 7.32 31.39 -9.00
CA PHE A 65 6.17 31.91 -8.24
C PHE A 65 5.41 32.92 -9.10
N GLU A 66 4.09 32.73 -9.22
CA GLU A 66 3.23 33.57 -10.07
C GLU A 66 3.23 35.05 -9.67
N ASP A 67 3.52 35.36 -8.39
CA ASP A 67 3.46 36.70 -7.80
C ASP A 67 4.82 37.42 -7.70
N ILE A 68 5.92 36.81 -8.17
CA ILE A 68 7.26 37.41 -8.13
C ILE A 68 7.74 37.75 -9.54
N ASP A 69 7.80 39.05 -9.84
CA ASP A 69 8.20 39.57 -11.16
C ASP A 69 9.67 39.29 -11.53
N SER A 70 10.58 39.09 -10.56
CA SER A 70 11.96 38.66 -10.80
C SER A 70 12.59 38.06 -9.54
N LEU A 71 13.01 36.80 -9.63
CA LEU A 71 13.70 36.07 -8.58
C LEU A 71 15.06 35.63 -9.08
N ALA A 72 16.12 35.98 -8.33
CA ALA A 72 17.46 35.54 -8.62
C ALA A 72 17.88 34.43 -7.66
N PHE A 73 18.81 33.58 -8.06
CA PHE A 73 19.44 32.60 -7.20
C PHE A 73 20.93 32.90 -7.11
N GLU A 74 21.45 33.01 -5.89
CA GLU A 74 22.87 33.11 -5.61
C GLU A 74 23.44 31.69 -5.46
N ALA A 75 24.02 31.17 -6.54
CA ALA A 75 24.62 29.84 -6.58
C ALA A 75 26.05 29.86 -6.04
N GLU A 76 26.32 29.02 -5.06
CA GLU A 76 27.63 28.86 -4.40
C GLU A 76 28.33 27.54 -4.78
N GLY A 77 27.59 26.60 -5.37
CA GLY A 77 28.13 25.32 -5.83
C GLY A 77 27.13 24.50 -6.63
N ALA A 78 27.55 23.31 -7.03
CA ALA A 78 26.70 22.31 -7.69
C ALA A 78 26.89 20.94 -7.04
N ASN A 79 25.83 20.12 -7.10
CA ASN A 79 25.84 18.73 -6.67
C ASN A 79 25.41 17.85 -7.83
N ILE A 80 26.18 16.78 -8.09
CA ILE A 80 25.89 15.82 -9.15
C ILE A 80 25.94 14.42 -8.55
N PHE A 81 24.82 13.69 -8.59
CA PHE A 81 24.81 12.28 -8.22
C PHE A 81 25.22 11.42 -9.41
N LEU A 82 26.12 10.46 -9.15
CA LEU A 82 26.56 9.49 -10.16
C LEU A 82 26.31 8.07 -9.67
N PRO A 83 25.92 7.15 -10.57
CA PRO A 83 25.56 5.79 -10.19
C PRO A 83 26.76 4.99 -9.71
N GLY A 84 26.53 3.81 -9.11
CA GLY A 84 27.59 2.96 -8.55
C GLY A 84 28.48 2.24 -9.57
N ILE A 85 28.46 2.66 -10.84
CA ILE A 85 29.21 2.06 -11.94
C ILE A 85 30.39 2.98 -12.29
N THR A 86 31.61 2.48 -12.10
CA THR A 86 32.82 3.30 -12.24
C THR A 86 33.23 3.48 -13.70
N GLY A 87 33.26 4.72 -14.18
CA GLY A 87 33.84 5.09 -15.47
C GLY A 87 35.30 5.53 -15.39
N SER A 88 35.97 5.60 -16.54
CA SER A 88 37.40 6.01 -16.63
C SER A 88 37.63 7.47 -17.02
N ASP A 89 36.61 8.16 -17.54
CA ASP A 89 36.78 9.54 -18.04
C ASP A 89 36.51 10.59 -16.97
N PRO A 90 37.21 11.74 -17.04
CA PRO A 90 36.91 12.89 -16.20
C PRO A 90 35.55 13.50 -16.56
N ILE A 91 34.97 14.23 -15.61
CA ILE A 91 33.74 15.00 -15.79
C ILE A 91 34.07 16.48 -15.75
N THR A 92 33.58 17.25 -16.71
CA THR A 92 33.72 18.71 -16.69
C THR A 92 32.36 19.36 -16.42
N ILE A 93 32.29 20.06 -15.30
CA ILE A 93 31.13 20.82 -14.84
C ILE A 93 31.29 22.26 -15.33
N LYS A 94 30.22 22.84 -15.86
CA LYS A 94 30.16 24.21 -16.34
C LYS A 94 28.87 24.86 -15.89
N LEU A 95 28.96 26.12 -15.50
CA LEU A 95 27.80 26.98 -15.33
C LEU A 95 27.76 27.99 -16.47
N CYS A 96 26.64 28.06 -17.18
CA CYS A 96 26.48 28.89 -18.37
C CYS A 96 25.25 29.79 -18.26
N GLU A 97 25.30 30.96 -18.91
CA GLU A 97 24.13 31.79 -19.18
C GLU A 97 23.21 31.11 -20.21
N ASP A 98 21.91 31.40 -20.15
CA ASP A 98 20.98 31.07 -21.22
C ASP A 98 21.13 32.02 -22.42
N ARG A 99 21.15 31.46 -23.62
CA ARG A 99 21.03 32.22 -24.85
C ARG A 99 20.01 31.57 -25.79
N SER A 100 18.79 32.10 -25.76
CA SER A 100 17.68 31.61 -26.59
C SER A 100 17.32 30.16 -26.30
N GLY A 101 17.30 29.77 -25.02
CA GLY A 101 16.94 28.40 -24.59
C GLY A 101 18.05 27.38 -24.79
N GLN A 102 19.32 27.82 -24.83
CA GLN A 102 20.50 26.98 -24.96
C GLN A 102 21.63 27.50 -24.06
N PRO A 103 22.48 26.63 -23.50
CA PRO A 103 23.63 27.07 -22.70
C PRO A 103 24.71 27.70 -23.58
N LEU A 104 25.23 28.86 -23.18
CA LEU A 104 26.36 29.51 -23.86
C LEU A 104 27.70 28.86 -23.47
N THR A 105 28.05 27.75 -24.13
CA THR A 105 29.20 26.90 -23.75
C THR A 105 30.58 27.37 -24.22
N HIS A 106 30.68 28.55 -24.85
CA HIS A 106 31.96 29.11 -25.27
C HIS A 106 32.84 29.45 -24.07
N GLN A 107 34.12 29.07 -24.11
CA GLN A 107 35.04 29.18 -22.97
C GLN A 107 35.15 30.59 -22.38
N ASP A 108 35.10 31.64 -23.21
CA ASP A 108 35.17 33.04 -22.77
C ASP A 108 33.86 33.57 -22.17
N SER A 109 32.80 32.76 -22.16
CA SER A 109 31.44 33.12 -21.71
C SER A 109 30.93 32.22 -20.58
N LEU A 110 31.75 31.29 -20.08
CA LEU A 110 31.38 30.43 -18.96
C LEU A 110 31.38 31.24 -17.66
N LEU A 111 30.31 31.13 -16.88
CA LEU A 111 30.22 31.72 -15.55
C LEU A 111 31.12 30.95 -14.57
N PHE A 112 31.20 29.63 -14.74
CA PHE A 112 32.08 28.74 -13.97
C PHE A 112 32.48 27.51 -14.79
N THR A 113 33.66 26.95 -14.50
CA THR A 113 34.02 25.62 -14.97
C THR A 113 34.99 24.92 -14.01
N SER A 114 34.80 23.61 -13.84
CA SER A 114 35.70 22.74 -13.08
C SER A 114 35.73 21.34 -13.69
N THR A 115 36.85 20.64 -13.58
CA THR A 115 36.98 19.27 -14.07
C THR A 115 37.36 18.36 -12.91
N LEU A 116 36.51 17.37 -12.63
CA LEU A 116 36.81 16.28 -11.71
C LEU A 116 37.52 15.16 -12.47
N GLN A 117 38.68 14.76 -11.99
CA GLN A 117 39.36 13.59 -12.53
C GLN A 117 38.61 12.31 -12.13
N ALA A 118 38.69 11.26 -12.94
CA ALA A 118 38.00 10.00 -12.67
C ALA A 118 38.31 9.40 -11.28
N SER A 119 39.51 9.67 -10.74
CA SER A 119 39.91 9.24 -9.39
C SER A 119 39.28 10.05 -8.24
N GLU A 120 38.69 11.21 -8.52
CA GLU A 120 38.08 12.10 -7.54
C GLU A 120 36.56 11.87 -7.42
N ILE A 121 35.97 11.27 -8.46
CA ILE A 121 34.54 10.98 -8.54
C ILE A 121 34.13 9.99 -7.45
N GLN A 122 33.12 10.38 -6.68
CA GLN A 122 32.43 9.52 -5.74
C GLN A 122 31.24 8.88 -6.47
N TYR A 123 31.34 7.59 -6.75
CA TYR A 123 30.27 6.81 -7.35
C TYR A 123 29.27 6.35 -6.28
N GLN A 124 28.01 6.18 -6.67
CA GLN A 124 26.88 5.91 -5.77
C GLN A 124 26.70 7.00 -4.70
N ASN A 125 27.10 8.23 -5.02
CA ASN A 125 27.11 9.34 -4.08
C ASN A 125 27.03 10.70 -4.78
N TRP A 126 26.71 11.73 -4.01
CA TRP A 126 26.75 13.12 -4.45
C TRP A 126 28.18 13.65 -4.54
N ASN A 127 28.50 14.27 -5.66
CA ASN A 127 29.75 14.97 -5.90
C ASN A 127 29.48 16.47 -5.75
N TYR A 128 30.02 17.08 -4.70
CA TYR A 128 29.91 18.52 -4.45
C TYR A 128 31.05 19.29 -5.12
N ILE A 129 30.70 20.31 -5.91
CA ILE A 129 31.62 21.18 -6.61
C ILE A 129 31.38 22.62 -6.16
N PRO A 130 32.20 23.18 -5.26
CA PRO A 130 32.07 24.57 -4.84
C PRO A 130 32.50 25.52 -5.95
N PHE A 131 31.77 26.63 -6.11
CA PHE A 131 32.13 27.69 -7.02
C PHE A 131 33.18 28.61 -6.39
N SER A 132 34.04 29.19 -7.23
CA SER A 132 35.12 30.07 -6.75
C SER A 132 34.58 31.40 -6.19
N ASN A 133 33.42 31.84 -6.66
CA ASN A 133 32.63 32.94 -6.15
C ASN A 133 31.14 32.58 -6.30
N ALA A 134 30.29 33.18 -5.49
CA ALA A 134 28.85 33.08 -5.69
C ALA A 134 28.44 33.73 -7.02
N ILE A 135 27.52 33.10 -7.74
CA ILE A 135 27.04 33.53 -9.05
C ILE A 135 25.54 33.77 -8.94
N THR A 136 25.13 35.01 -9.16
CA THR A 136 23.72 35.41 -9.07
C THR A 136 23.13 35.60 -10.45
N ASP A 137 22.10 34.82 -10.78
CA ASP A 137 21.32 35.01 -11.99
C ASP A 137 19.87 34.54 -11.78
N THR A 138 18.99 34.91 -12.71
CA THR A 138 17.60 34.47 -12.79
C THR A 138 17.40 33.23 -13.66
N THR A 139 18.40 32.88 -14.47
CA THR A 139 18.44 31.62 -15.21
C THR A 139 19.87 31.10 -15.30
N LEU A 140 20.09 29.84 -14.96
CA LEU A 140 21.41 29.21 -15.00
C LEU A 140 21.34 27.85 -15.70
N TRP A 141 22.33 27.54 -16.53
CA TRP A 141 22.51 26.19 -17.06
C TRP A 141 23.67 25.50 -16.34
N LEU A 142 23.38 24.38 -15.69
CA LEU A 142 24.40 23.47 -15.20
C LEU A 142 24.65 22.41 -16.26
N VAL A 143 25.82 22.47 -16.88
CA VAL A 143 26.24 21.56 -17.95
C VAL A 143 27.33 20.64 -17.42
N VAL A 144 27.18 19.35 -17.73
CA VAL A 144 28.06 18.27 -17.33
C VAL A 144 28.53 17.57 -18.60
N ASP A 145 29.74 17.93 -19.05
CA ASP A 145 30.40 17.21 -20.13
C ASP A 145 30.92 15.89 -19.58
N TYR A 146 30.22 14.81 -19.93
CA TYR A 146 30.55 13.46 -19.57
C TYR A 146 30.15 12.51 -20.71
N PRO A 147 31.12 11.99 -21.48
CA PRO A 147 30.87 10.98 -22.50
C PRO A 147 30.33 9.70 -21.88
N THR A 148 29.02 9.51 -22.00
CA THR A 148 28.33 8.33 -21.47
C THR A 148 28.25 7.22 -22.51
N ASN A 149 28.21 5.97 -22.05
CA ASN A 149 28.16 4.80 -22.90
C ASN A 149 27.33 3.68 -22.25
N SER A 150 26.94 2.66 -23.01
CA SER A 150 26.04 1.58 -22.57
C SER A 150 26.67 0.57 -21.59
N THR A 151 27.92 0.78 -21.16
CA THR A 151 28.72 -0.20 -20.41
C THR A 151 28.98 0.27 -18.98
N ASP A 152 29.58 1.45 -18.82
CA ASP A 152 30.14 1.86 -17.53
C ASP A 152 30.09 3.38 -17.22
N GLN A 153 29.49 4.20 -18.09
CA GLN A 153 29.43 5.65 -17.92
C GLN A 153 28.00 6.15 -18.12
N PHE A 154 27.37 6.63 -17.05
CA PHE A 154 25.96 6.99 -17.05
C PHE A 154 25.68 8.26 -16.23
N ILE A 155 24.57 8.93 -16.53
CA ILE A 155 23.99 9.99 -15.69
C ILE A 155 22.73 9.44 -14.99
N SER A 156 22.63 9.68 -13.69
CA SER A 156 21.44 9.31 -12.92
C SER A 156 20.30 10.31 -13.11
N ALA A 157 19.07 9.80 -13.15
CA ALA A 157 17.84 10.59 -13.24
C ALA A 157 16.72 10.00 -12.38
N SER A 158 15.81 10.88 -11.97
CA SER A 158 14.50 10.53 -11.42
C SER A 158 13.45 10.48 -12.53
N VAL A 159 12.48 9.57 -12.42
CA VAL A 159 11.34 9.46 -13.35
C VAL A 159 10.26 10.46 -12.91
N ILE A 160 10.51 11.74 -13.19
CA ILE A 160 9.58 12.84 -12.95
C ILE A 160 9.84 13.92 -14.00
N GLY A 161 8.79 14.59 -14.49
CA GLY A 161 8.88 15.80 -15.30
C GLY A 161 9.62 15.66 -16.64
N GLY A 162 10.94 15.87 -16.63
CA GLY A 162 11.82 15.88 -17.81
C GLY A 162 11.87 17.22 -18.57
N MET A 163 11.18 18.24 -18.07
CA MET A 163 11.11 19.55 -18.72
C MET A 163 12.37 20.39 -18.51
N GLN A 164 13.18 20.12 -17.49
CA GLN A 164 14.37 20.91 -17.16
C GLN A 164 15.68 20.21 -17.48
N SER A 165 15.62 18.96 -17.92
CA SER A 165 16.78 18.14 -18.25
C SER A 165 17.01 18.03 -19.77
N TYR A 166 18.28 18.10 -20.17
CA TYR A 166 18.69 18.18 -21.57
C TYR A 166 19.95 17.38 -21.88
N PHE A 167 20.06 16.88 -23.10
CA PHE A 167 21.25 16.18 -23.60
C PHE A 167 21.74 16.78 -24.91
N LEU A 168 23.05 16.77 -25.12
CA LEU A 168 23.66 17.28 -26.35
C LEU A 168 23.45 16.27 -27.48
N ASN A 169 22.88 16.73 -28.59
CA ASN A 169 22.78 15.96 -29.83
C ASN A 169 22.83 16.91 -31.04
N ASN A 170 23.67 16.59 -32.02
CA ASN A 170 23.89 17.39 -33.23
C ASN A 170 24.18 18.88 -32.96
N GLY A 171 24.90 19.18 -31.88
CA GLY A 171 25.33 20.54 -31.52
C GLY A 171 24.29 21.38 -30.78
N TYR A 172 23.15 20.80 -30.39
CA TYR A 172 22.12 21.46 -29.59
C TYR A 172 21.71 20.60 -28.39
N TYR A 173 21.33 21.26 -27.30
CA TYR A 173 20.76 20.61 -26.12
C TYR A 173 19.27 20.37 -26.36
N ASN A 174 18.91 19.09 -26.42
CA ASN A 174 17.55 18.61 -26.65
C ASN A 174 16.92 18.25 -25.31
N ASN A 175 15.68 18.64 -25.11
CA ASN A 175 14.94 18.42 -23.88
C ASN A 175 14.45 16.97 -23.76
N MET A 176 14.51 16.40 -22.55
CA MET A 176 14.06 15.02 -22.29
C MET A 176 12.55 14.85 -22.50
N PHE A 177 11.73 15.76 -21.95
CA PHE A 177 10.28 15.74 -22.17
C PHE A 177 9.92 15.93 -23.65
N GLY A 178 10.69 16.77 -24.37
CA GLY A 178 10.55 16.95 -25.82
C GLY A 178 10.75 15.68 -26.67
N ILE A 179 11.38 14.64 -26.12
CA ILE A 179 11.49 13.31 -26.73
C ILE A 179 10.67 12.23 -26.00
N SER A 180 9.67 12.66 -25.19
CA SER A 180 8.73 11.82 -24.45
C SER A 180 9.34 10.99 -23.30
N TYR A 181 10.36 11.53 -22.63
CA TYR A 181 10.88 10.96 -21.39
C TYR A 181 10.69 11.94 -20.22
N ASP A 182 10.00 11.46 -19.19
CA ASP A 182 9.78 12.19 -17.94
C ASP A 182 10.97 11.97 -16.99
N SER A 183 12.15 12.46 -17.37
CA SER A 183 13.40 12.19 -16.66
C SER A 183 14.12 13.47 -16.26
N GLU A 184 14.18 13.77 -14.95
CA GLU A 184 15.01 14.86 -14.42
C GLU A 184 16.36 14.32 -13.91
N PHE A 185 17.47 14.84 -14.43
CA PHE A 185 18.80 14.44 -13.98
C PHE A 185 19.04 14.85 -12.53
N LEU A 186 19.79 14.01 -11.80
CA LEU A 186 20.18 14.26 -10.40
C LEU A 186 21.31 15.32 -10.30
N PHE A 187 21.04 16.50 -10.85
CA PHE A 187 21.88 17.68 -10.78
C PHE A 187 21.16 18.75 -9.95
N SER A 188 21.87 19.34 -9.00
CA SER A 188 21.34 20.37 -8.11
C SER A 188 22.29 21.55 -8.01
N LEU A 189 21.77 22.75 -7.76
CA LEU A 189 22.56 23.90 -7.37
C LEU A 189 22.55 24.08 -5.86
N ASN A 190 23.71 24.36 -5.30
CA ASN A 190 23.86 24.79 -3.91
C ASN A 190 23.87 26.32 -3.86
N GLY A 191 23.10 26.91 -2.96
CA GLY A 191 22.96 28.36 -2.85
C GLY A 191 21.66 28.76 -2.18
N ARG A 192 21.20 29.98 -2.48
CA ARG A 192 19.95 30.53 -1.95
C ARG A 192 19.21 31.37 -2.98
N LEU A 193 17.89 31.37 -2.90
CA LEU A 193 17.08 32.35 -3.61
C LEU A 193 17.29 33.72 -2.97
N LEU A 194 17.56 34.72 -3.79
CA LEU A 194 17.63 36.11 -3.37
C LEU A 194 16.25 36.73 -3.57
N PHE A 195 15.57 36.98 -2.46
CA PHE A 195 14.25 37.58 -2.44
C PHE A 195 14.27 38.91 -1.67
N GLU A 196 13.73 39.97 -2.28
CA GLU A 196 13.48 41.22 -1.58
C GLU A 196 12.14 41.14 -0.83
N GLY A 197 12.17 40.56 0.36
CA GLY A 197 10.98 40.49 1.23
C GLY A 197 11.13 39.46 2.35
N ILE A 198 10.00 39.06 2.93
CA ILE A 198 9.93 38.00 3.94
C ILE A 198 9.61 36.68 3.22
N ASP A 199 10.30 35.62 3.65
CA ASP A 199 10.11 34.23 3.23
C ASP A 199 10.19 33.39 4.50
N LEU A 200 9.03 33.03 5.04
CA LEU A 200 8.95 32.01 6.05
C LEU A 200 8.70 30.66 5.37
N ASP A 201 9.22 29.60 5.96
CA ASP A 201 9.05 28.24 5.47
C ASP A 201 8.62 27.36 6.64
N LEU A 202 7.43 26.75 6.52
CA LEU A 202 6.99 25.71 7.43
C LEU A 202 7.65 24.38 7.03
N VAL A 203 8.85 24.16 7.53
CA VAL A 203 9.73 23.03 7.15
C VAL A 203 9.11 21.69 7.52
N SER A 204 8.60 21.55 8.76
CA SER A 204 7.94 20.31 9.22
C SER A 204 6.78 20.60 10.17
N ILE A 205 5.82 19.69 10.14
CA ILE A 205 4.83 19.47 11.19
C ILE A 205 5.02 18.03 11.68
N ASP A 206 5.10 17.87 12.99
CA ASP A 206 5.22 16.58 13.65
C ASP A 206 4.22 16.54 14.81
N TRP A 207 3.80 15.34 15.19
CA TRP A 207 2.85 15.14 16.28
C TRP A 207 3.37 14.10 17.27
N GLU A 208 3.35 14.46 18.55
CA GLU A 208 3.61 13.52 19.64
C GLU A 208 2.29 13.12 20.31
N GLY A 209 2.24 11.91 20.87
CA GLY A 209 1.07 11.41 21.59
C GLY A 209 0.65 10.01 21.18
N VAL A 210 -0.53 9.61 21.63
CA VAL A 210 -1.14 8.32 21.28
C VAL A 210 -2.32 8.58 20.36
N PHE A 211 -2.34 7.95 19.19
CA PHE A 211 -3.37 8.16 18.17
C PHE A 211 -4.56 7.21 18.36
N LEU A 212 -5.25 7.36 19.50
CA LEU A 212 -6.50 6.65 19.81
C LEU A 212 -7.64 7.66 19.99
N PRO A 213 -8.92 7.25 19.82
CA PRO A 213 -10.06 8.14 20.02
C PRO A 213 -10.02 8.86 21.38
N GLY A 214 -10.26 10.17 21.37
CA GLY A 214 -10.26 10.98 22.60
C GLY A 214 -8.88 11.23 23.23
N SER A 215 -7.80 10.78 22.62
CA SER A 215 -6.45 10.95 23.17
C SER A 215 -5.89 12.35 23.02
N LEU A 216 -4.87 12.65 23.84
CA LEU A 216 -4.12 13.89 23.76
C LEU A 216 -2.96 13.75 22.79
N ILE A 217 -2.85 14.74 21.92
CA ILE A 217 -1.73 14.91 20.98
C ILE A 217 -1.13 16.30 21.11
N TYR A 218 0.12 16.42 20.69
CA TYR A 218 0.93 17.61 20.87
C TYR A 218 1.62 17.94 19.55
N PRO A 219 1.49 19.18 19.05
CA PRO A 219 2.15 19.53 17.81
C PRO A 219 3.61 19.91 18.06
N LYS A 220 4.41 19.72 17.03
CA LYS A 220 5.76 20.21 16.91
C LYS A 220 5.96 20.77 15.51
N PHE A 221 6.63 21.90 15.41
CA PHE A 221 6.86 22.55 14.13
C PHE A 221 8.32 22.91 13.97
N THR A 222 8.79 22.84 12.73
CA THR A 222 10.06 23.47 12.34
C THR A 222 9.74 24.58 11.37
N ILE A 223 10.17 25.80 11.70
CA ILE A 223 9.99 26.99 10.87
C ILE A 223 11.35 27.57 10.57
N LYS A 224 11.58 27.95 9.31
CA LYS A 224 12.78 28.66 8.89
C LYS A 224 12.40 30.04 8.40
N ASN A 225 13.15 31.05 8.82
CA ASN A 225 13.11 32.37 8.21
C ASN A 225 14.25 32.45 7.20
N ASN A 226 13.92 32.38 5.91
CA ASN A 226 14.90 32.45 4.82
C ASN A 226 15.27 33.90 4.45
N SER A 227 14.64 34.89 5.08
CA SER A 227 14.88 36.30 4.77
C SER A 227 15.97 36.92 5.65
N ASP A 228 16.55 38.01 5.15
CA ASP A 228 17.49 38.86 5.89
C ASP A 228 16.79 39.79 6.91
N ILE A 229 15.47 39.64 7.11
CA ILE A 229 14.64 40.47 7.98
C ILE A 229 14.07 39.61 9.12
N SER A 230 14.12 40.12 10.35
CA SER A 230 13.44 39.45 11.47
C SER A 230 11.93 39.68 11.38
N VAL A 231 11.16 38.62 11.59
CA VAL A 231 9.70 38.64 11.45
C VAL A 231 9.04 38.60 12.83
N SER A 232 8.08 39.49 13.05
CA SER A 232 7.18 39.49 14.20
C SER A 232 5.74 39.30 13.74
N ASP A 233 4.84 39.02 14.70
CA ASP A 233 3.39 38.94 14.45
C ASP A 233 3.01 37.86 13.43
N SER A 234 3.74 36.74 13.43
CA SER A 234 3.40 35.52 12.70
C SER A 234 2.68 34.52 13.60
N TYR A 235 1.86 33.66 13.01
CA TYR A 235 1.13 32.61 13.73
C TYR A 235 0.95 31.36 12.86
N ILE A 236 0.73 30.22 13.49
CA ILE A 236 0.30 28.98 12.80
C ILE A 236 -1.20 28.79 13.00
N SER A 237 -1.93 28.60 11.92
CA SER A 237 -3.30 28.08 11.93
C SER A 237 -3.26 26.56 11.81
N LEU A 238 -4.09 25.87 12.59
CA LEU A 238 -4.20 24.41 12.51
C LEU A 238 -5.64 24.01 12.22
N THR A 239 -5.80 23.07 11.29
CA THR A 239 -7.10 22.45 10.99
C THR A 239 -6.98 20.93 11.07
N LEU A 240 -8.07 20.29 11.49
CA LEU A 240 -8.20 18.84 11.52
C LEU A 240 -9.38 18.44 10.63
N ASN A 241 -9.08 17.76 9.53
CA ASN A 241 -10.09 17.23 8.62
C ASN A 241 -10.32 15.75 8.92
N ASP A 242 -11.58 15.33 8.86
CA ASP A 242 -11.95 13.93 8.71
C ASP A 242 -12.76 13.76 7.42
N PRO A 243 -13.11 12.52 7.01
CA PRO A 243 -13.78 12.27 5.74
C PRO A 243 -15.13 12.97 5.56
N ASN A 244 -15.81 13.35 6.65
CA ASN A 244 -17.17 13.86 6.61
C ASN A 244 -17.26 15.33 7.02
N SER A 245 -16.21 15.92 7.60
CA SER A 245 -16.25 17.25 8.19
C SER A 245 -14.84 17.79 8.45
N SER A 246 -14.70 19.11 8.31
CA SER A 246 -13.56 19.86 8.83
C SER A 246 -13.86 20.34 10.25
N TYR A 247 -12.92 20.15 11.16
CA TYR A 247 -13.01 20.57 12.55
C TYR A 247 -11.88 21.56 12.88
N GLU A 248 -12.21 22.55 13.71
CA GLU A 248 -11.18 23.29 14.43
C GLU A 248 -10.74 22.45 15.63
N LEU A 249 -9.44 22.35 15.87
CA LEU A 249 -8.87 21.62 16.99
C LEU A 249 -9.30 22.22 18.33
N LEU A 250 -9.66 21.38 19.30
CA LEU A 250 -10.08 21.82 20.64
C LEU A 250 -8.90 21.81 21.61
N TYR A 251 -8.74 22.89 22.38
CA TYR A 251 -7.79 22.89 23.49
C TYR A 251 -8.23 21.92 24.59
N ALA A 252 -7.27 21.23 25.21
CA ALA A 252 -7.58 20.38 26.36
C ALA A 252 -7.97 21.17 27.62
N SER A 253 -7.47 22.40 27.77
CA SER A 253 -7.65 23.24 28.96
C SER A 253 -8.89 24.17 28.89
N ASP A 254 -9.44 24.40 27.71
CA ASP A 254 -10.67 25.15 27.47
C ASP A 254 -11.43 24.50 26.30
N SER A 255 -12.74 24.33 26.41
CA SER A 255 -13.58 23.72 25.35
C SER A 255 -13.77 24.60 24.11
N THR A 256 -12.91 25.61 23.94
CA THR A 256 -12.86 26.49 22.77
C THR A 256 -11.89 25.95 21.73
N SER A 257 -12.20 26.17 20.46
CA SER A 257 -11.27 25.87 19.39
C SER A 257 -10.00 26.72 19.47
N CYS A 258 -8.89 26.16 18.98
CA CYS A 258 -7.63 26.84 18.74
C CYS A 258 -7.59 27.27 17.28
N PRO A 259 -7.96 28.52 16.95
CA PRO A 259 -7.82 28.97 15.58
C PRO A 259 -6.34 29.18 15.22
N GLN A 260 -5.49 29.62 16.16
CA GLN A 260 -4.14 30.15 15.86
C GLN A 260 -3.16 29.98 17.04
N ILE A 261 -1.87 29.75 16.72
CA ILE A 261 -0.73 29.70 17.65
C ILE A 261 0.22 30.85 17.31
N ASP A 262 0.26 31.87 18.15
CA ASP A 262 1.17 33.00 17.98
C ASP A 262 2.64 32.57 18.15
N LEU A 263 3.49 33.01 17.22
CA LEU A 263 4.92 32.70 17.23
C LEU A 263 5.73 33.84 17.87
N PRO A 264 6.88 33.53 18.50
CA PRO A 264 7.83 34.56 18.90
C PRO A 264 8.50 35.19 17.68
N VAL A 265 9.27 36.25 17.91
CA VAL A 265 10.08 36.88 16.84
C VAL A 265 11.02 35.85 16.23
N LEU A 266 10.92 35.68 14.90
CA LEU A 266 11.77 34.80 14.11
C LEU A 266 12.90 35.64 13.51
N ASN A 267 14.11 35.53 14.06
CA ASN A 267 15.25 36.29 13.54
C ASN A 267 15.61 35.88 12.11
N ALA A 268 16.25 36.80 11.40
CA ALA A 268 16.71 36.59 10.03
C ALA A 268 17.65 35.38 9.91
N ASN A 269 17.46 34.57 8.87
CA ASN A 269 18.29 33.40 8.55
C ASN A 269 18.41 32.37 9.68
N GLU A 270 17.41 32.25 10.56
CA GLU A 270 17.39 31.28 11.65
C GLU A 270 16.31 30.20 11.45
N ILE A 271 16.58 29.02 12.01
CA ILE A 271 15.63 27.89 12.08
C ILE A 271 15.18 27.75 13.53
N TYR A 272 13.87 27.60 13.70
CA TYR A 272 13.22 27.42 14.99
C TYR A 272 12.49 26.08 15.01
N THR A 273 12.71 25.30 16.07
CA THR A 273 11.88 24.14 16.38
C THR A 273 11.02 24.49 17.59
N PHE A 274 9.72 24.47 17.40
CA PHE A 274 8.74 24.68 18.45
C PHE A 274 8.20 23.34 18.88
N ASP A 275 8.43 22.98 20.14
CA ASP A 275 7.94 21.76 20.76
C ASP A 275 6.93 22.14 21.84
N PHE A 276 5.66 21.82 21.59
CA PHE A 276 4.57 22.21 22.48
C PHE A 276 4.12 21.08 23.39
N THR A 277 4.88 19.99 23.52
CA THR A 277 4.49 18.80 24.30
C THR A 277 4.12 19.10 25.77
N ASP A 278 4.69 20.14 26.37
CA ASP A 278 4.38 20.56 27.74
C ASP A 278 3.45 21.80 27.84
N SER A 279 2.98 22.35 26.71
CA SER A 279 2.32 23.67 26.69
C SER A 279 1.06 23.79 25.82
N LEU A 280 0.91 22.95 24.78
CA LEU A 280 -0.27 22.92 23.92
C LEU A 280 -0.72 21.48 23.71
N MET A 281 -1.94 21.17 24.12
CA MET A 281 -2.49 19.82 24.01
C MET A 281 -3.85 19.88 23.31
N PHE A 282 -4.01 19.05 22.30
CA PHE A 282 -5.27 18.88 21.57
C PHE A 282 -5.90 17.55 21.89
N ILE A 283 -7.22 17.54 21.93
CA ILE A 283 -8.00 16.31 22.11
C ILE A 283 -8.46 15.85 20.73
N LEU A 284 -8.05 14.64 20.33
CA LEU A 284 -8.60 13.99 19.15
C LEU A 284 -10.11 13.72 19.33
N PRO A 285 -10.92 13.80 18.28
CA PRO A 285 -12.33 13.44 18.39
C PRO A 285 -12.50 12.00 18.92
N ASP A 286 -13.53 11.77 19.72
CA ASP A 286 -13.83 10.49 20.34
C ASP A 286 -14.53 9.53 19.35
N ARG A 287 -13.88 9.28 18.22
CA ARG A 287 -14.29 8.30 17.19
C ARG A 287 -13.09 7.79 16.39
N ALA A 288 -13.21 6.56 15.89
CA ALA A 288 -12.27 5.98 14.94
C ALA A 288 -12.45 6.63 13.55
N SER A 289 -11.37 7.14 12.99
CA SER A 289 -11.37 7.81 11.69
C SER A 289 -9.95 7.92 11.16
N GLN A 290 -9.84 8.11 9.86
CA GLN A 290 -8.68 8.78 9.28
C GLN A 290 -8.79 10.27 9.54
N TYR A 291 -7.65 10.91 9.74
CA TYR A 291 -7.58 12.33 9.99
C TYR A 291 -6.45 12.93 9.19
N GLN A 292 -6.65 14.15 8.72
CA GLN A 292 -5.65 14.97 8.06
C GLN A 292 -5.48 16.26 8.86
N PHE A 293 -4.28 16.49 9.38
CA PHE A 293 -3.89 17.78 9.94
C PHE A 293 -3.37 18.66 8.82
N ALA A 294 -3.83 19.91 8.76
CA ALA A 294 -3.18 20.94 7.97
C ALA A 294 -2.71 22.07 8.88
N ALA A 295 -1.45 22.44 8.73
CA ALA A 295 -0.85 23.62 9.34
C ALA A 295 -0.55 24.66 8.28
N GLU A 296 -0.96 25.88 8.54
CA GLU A 296 -0.71 27.04 7.68
C GLU A 296 0.00 28.11 8.50
N LEU A 297 1.21 28.48 8.06
CA LEU A 297 1.99 29.57 8.62
C LEU A 297 1.55 30.89 7.99
N PHE A 298 1.14 31.83 8.84
CA PHE A 298 0.66 33.12 8.41
C PHE A 298 1.57 34.24 8.90
N CYS A 299 1.85 35.16 7.98
CA CYS A 299 2.43 36.47 8.26
C CYS A 299 1.93 37.44 7.18
N GLU A 300 1.30 38.56 7.57
CA GLU A 300 0.67 39.49 6.61
C GLU A 300 1.62 40.07 5.56
N VAL A 301 2.92 40.09 5.86
CA VAL A 301 3.97 40.66 5.03
C VAL A 301 4.81 39.60 4.32
N ASP A 302 4.51 38.33 4.54
CA ASP A 302 5.13 37.24 3.80
C ASP A 302 4.57 37.19 2.38
N SER A 303 5.47 37.33 1.42
CA SER A 303 5.14 37.38 0.00
C SER A 303 5.26 36.02 -0.67
N LEU A 304 5.78 35.02 0.06
CA LEU A 304 6.02 33.66 -0.41
C LEU A 304 5.25 32.68 0.48
N THR A 305 3.99 32.43 0.14
CA THR A 305 3.11 31.59 0.98
C THR A 305 3.04 30.13 0.56
N PHE A 306 3.69 29.73 -0.52
CA PHE A 306 3.58 28.39 -1.09
C PHE A 306 4.24 27.29 -0.22
N ASN A 307 5.25 27.66 0.56
CA ASN A 307 5.98 26.82 1.52
C ASN A 307 5.43 26.93 2.95
N ASN A 308 4.35 27.70 3.13
CA ASN A 308 3.76 27.94 4.44
C ASN A 308 2.69 26.92 4.83
N SER A 309 2.34 25.98 3.96
CA SER A 309 1.36 24.93 4.26
C SER A 309 2.02 23.55 4.35
N LYS A 310 1.66 22.79 5.39
CA LYS A 310 1.98 21.36 5.52
C LYS A 310 0.76 20.57 5.91
N GLU A 311 0.63 19.39 5.33
CA GLU A 311 -0.40 18.43 5.68
C GLU A 311 0.26 17.14 6.18
N ASP A 312 -0.38 16.49 7.14
CA ASP A 312 0.01 15.19 7.67
C ASP A 312 -1.24 14.34 7.90
N GLU A 313 -1.16 13.07 7.55
CA GLU A 313 -2.29 12.12 7.64
C GLU A 313 -1.96 11.01 8.62
N PHE A 314 -2.94 10.67 9.46
CA PHE A 314 -2.77 9.61 10.44
C PHE A 314 -4.06 8.83 10.65
N GLN A 315 -3.86 7.63 11.19
CA GLN A 315 -4.87 6.60 11.29
C GLN A 315 -5.24 6.40 12.76
N VAL A 316 -6.49 6.67 13.12
CA VAL A 316 -7.02 6.43 14.47
C VAL A 316 -7.96 5.25 14.40
N TYR A 317 -7.40 4.08 14.65
CA TYR A 317 -8.11 2.81 14.64
C TYR A 317 -8.38 2.29 16.06
N THR A 318 -9.53 1.65 16.25
CA THR A 318 -9.87 0.94 17.49
C THR A 318 -9.63 -0.55 17.41
N GLU A 319 -9.62 -1.11 16.20
CA GLU A 319 -9.38 -2.53 15.98
C GLU A 319 -7.88 -2.81 15.89
N GLN A 320 -7.48 -3.95 16.44
CA GLN A 320 -6.09 -4.42 16.39
C GLN A 320 -5.95 -5.42 15.25
N LEU A 321 -4.82 -5.33 14.54
CA LEU A 321 -4.50 -6.33 13.54
C LEU A 321 -4.25 -7.67 14.25
N ASN A 322 -4.99 -8.72 13.88
CA ASN A 322 -4.87 -10.03 14.53
C ASN A 322 -4.01 -11.02 13.73
N LYS A 323 -3.78 -10.75 12.45
CA LYS A 323 -2.95 -11.56 11.57
C LYS A 323 -2.11 -10.69 10.65
N VAL A 324 -0.86 -11.07 10.47
CA VAL A 324 0.08 -10.43 9.54
C VAL A 324 0.35 -11.34 8.35
N LEU A 325 0.43 -10.75 7.16
CA LEU A 325 0.88 -11.47 5.97
C LEU A 325 2.41 -11.33 5.82
N ILE A 326 3.09 -12.46 5.65
CA ILE A 326 4.52 -12.53 5.34
C ILE A 326 4.67 -13.10 3.95
N GLU A 327 5.19 -12.29 3.04
CA GLU A 327 5.35 -12.63 1.64
C GLU A 327 6.83 -12.81 1.32
N ASN A 328 7.20 -13.94 0.72
CA ASN A 328 8.58 -14.23 0.37
C ASN A 328 8.73 -14.38 -1.14
N ALA A 329 9.62 -13.61 -1.76
CA ALA A 329 10.11 -13.89 -3.11
C ALA A 329 11.39 -14.73 -3.01
N ILE A 330 11.40 -15.91 -3.60
CA ILE A 330 12.42 -16.94 -3.33
C ILE A 330 12.85 -17.68 -4.59
N LEU A 331 13.97 -18.40 -4.47
CA LEU A 331 14.50 -19.29 -5.51
C LEU A 331 14.49 -20.75 -5.04
N LEU A 332 14.26 -21.66 -5.99
CA LEU A 332 14.39 -23.09 -5.76
C LEU A 332 15.89 -23.48 -5.70
N ASN A 333 16.24 -24.45 -4.85
CA ASN A 333 17.62 -24.91 -4.65
C ASN A 333 18.63 -23.83 -4.21
N ASP A 334 18.16 -22.73 -3.61
CA ASP A 334 19.01 -21.62 -3.19
C ASP A 334 19.27 -21.63 -1.68
N SER A 335 20.54 -21.49 -1.28
CA SER A 335 20.93 -21.56 0.13
C SER A 335 20.40 -20.39 0.96
N ASN A 336 20.27 -19.20 0.37
CA ASN A 336 19.78 -18.02 1.06
C ASN A 336 18.27 -18.12 1.28
N SER A 337 17.52 -18.54 0.26
CA SER A 337 16.08 -18.81 0.33
C SER A 337 15.77 -19.87 1.40
N ASN A 338 16.54 -20.96 1.43
CA ASN A 338 16.43 -22.00 2.46
C ASN A 338 16.69 -21.47 3.88
N SER A 339 17.60 -20.51 4.03
CA SER A 339 17.95 -19.96 5.34
C SER A 339 16.84 -19.06 5.88
N ILE A 340 16.15 -18.31 5.02
CA ILE A 340 14.99 -17.51 5.40
C ILE A 340 13.88 -18.36 6.02
N TRP A 341 13.52 -19.49 5.40
CA TRP A 341 12.44 -20.34 5.93
C TRP A 341 12.78 -20.93 7.30
N LEU A 342 14.04 -21.33 7.49
CA LEU A 342 14.52 -21.84 8.78
C LEU A 342 14.42 -20.77 9.86
N ASP A 343 14.90 -19.55 9.60
CA ASP A 343 14.84 -18.45 10.55
C ASP A 343 13.40 -18.05 10.87
N GLN A 344 12.55 -17.88 9.84
CA GLN A 344 11.14 -17.53 9.98
C GLN A 344 10.38 -18.50 10.88
N SER A 345 10.63 -19.81 10.75
CA SER A 345 9.96 -20.84 11.55
C SER A 345 10.19 -20.70 13.07
N SER A 346 11.23 -19.98 13.48
CA SER A 346 11.57 -19.73 14.88
C SER A 346 11.04 -18.39 15.41
N ILE A 347 10.65 -17.48 14.52
CA ILE A 347 10.26 -16.09 14.85
C ILE A 347 8.74 -15.91 14.73
N LEU A 348 8.13 -16.46 13.69
CA LEU A 348 6.72 -16.22 13.35
C LEU A 348 5.79 -17.13 14.15
N ASP A 349 4.75 -16.56 14.75
CA ASP A 349 3.65 -17.33 15.35
C ASP A 349 2.64 -17.71 14.26
N THR A 350 2.58 -18.99 13.92
CA THR A 350 1.69 -19.52 12.88
C THR A 350 0.20 -19.35 13.16
N SER A 351 -0.18 -18.98 14.39
CA SER A 351 -1.57 -18.64 14.75
C SER A 351 -1.96 -17.24 14.28
N ASN A 352 -0.99 -16.31 14.26
CA ASN A 352 -1.18 -14.88 13.98
C ASN A 352 -0.46 -14.45 12.69
N CYS A 353 -0.01 -15.40 11.89
CA CYS A 353 0.77 -15.14 10.68
C CYS A 353 0.29 -16.05 9.55
N ILE A 354 0.20 -15.49 8.34
CA ILE A 354 0.04 -16.26 7.11
C ILE A 354 1.29 -15.99 6.27
N THR A 355 2.02 -17.05 5.93
CA THR A 355 3.22 -16.97 5.09
C THR A 355 2.88 -17.40 3.67
N VAL A 356 3.37 -16.68 2.67
CA VAL A 356 3.15 -16.96 1.25
C VAL A 356 4.48 -16.88 0.53
N ASN A 357 4.76 -17.84 -0.36
CA ASN A 357 6.02 -17.92 -1.06
C ASN A 357 5.81 -17.86 -2.58
N TYR A 358 6.45 -16.88 -3.21
CA TYR A 358 6.42 -16.59 -4.64
C TYR A 358 7.69 -17.07 -5.32
N PHE A 359 7.54 -17.99 -6.27
CA PHE A 359 8.60 -18.38 -7.19
C PHE A 359 8.42 -17.60 -8.49
N ALA A 360 9.13 -16.48 -8.59
CA ALA A 360 9.02 -15.56 -9.72
C ALA A 360 10.10 -15.78 -10.80
N ASN A 361 10.98 -16.76 -10.63
CA ASN A 361 12.02 -17.07 -11.60
C ASN A 361 11.57 -18.20 -12.54
N PHE A 362 11.58 -17.95 -13.84
CA PHE A 362 11.13 -18.89 -14.89
C PHE A 362 11.90 -20.24 -14.90
N VAL A 363 13.03 -20.35 -14.20
CA VAL A 363 13.78 -21.61 -14.08
C VAL A 363 13.29 -22.51 -12.95
N ASP A 364 12.47 -21.98 -12.02
CA ASP A 364 12.01 -22.69 -10.81
C ASP A 364 10.77 -23.57 -11.10
N GLU A 365 10.73 -24.26 -12.24
CA GLU A 365 9.66 -25.19 -12.59
C GLU A 365 9.64 -26.40 -11.63
N PRO A 366 8.47 -26.89 -11.17
CA PRO A 366 7.11 -26.44 -11.50
C PRO A 366 6.55 -25.37 -10.53
N PHE A 367 7.38 -24.74 -9.70
CA PHE A 367 6.94 -23.75 -8.71
C PHE A 367 6.65 -22.38 -9.32
N PHE A 368 7.33 -22.05 -10.43
CA PHE A 368 7.13 -20.81 -11.15
C PHE A 368 5.68 -20.63 -11.61
N ASN A 369 5.14 -19.42 -11.43
CA ASN A 369 3.89 -18.99 -12.07
C ASN A 369 3.90 -17.47 -12.34
N ASN A 370 3.10 -17.06 -13.33
CA ASN A 370 3.03 -15.66 -13.76
C ASN A 370 2.50 -14.73 -12.67
N ASP A 371 1.62 -15.20 -11.79
CA ASP A 371 1.07 -14.36 -10.72
C ASP A 371 2.11 -14.10 -9.63
N SER A 372 2.96 -15.08 -9.32
CA SER A 372 4.15 -14.89 -8.48
C SER A 372 5.13 -13.90 -9.09
N TYR A 373 5.33 -13.97 -10.42
CA TYR A 373 6.13 -12.98 -11.14
C TYR A 373 5.51 -11.57 -11.07
N ALA A 374 4.19 -11.46 -11.22
CA ALA A 374 3.47 -10.19 -11.06
C ALA A 374 3.59 -9.64 -9.63
N ARG A 375 3.44 -10.47 -8.60
CA ARG A 375 3.63 -10.06 -7.19
C ARG A 375 5.06 -9.63 -6.89
N TYR A 376 6.06 -10.28 -7.47
CA TYR A 376 7.46 -9.85 -7.36
C TYR A 376 7.66 -8.43 -7.90
N HIS A 377 7.07 -8.12 -9.06
CA HIS A 377 7.16 -6.79 -9.67
C HIS A 377 6.27 -5.75 -8.99
N TYR A 378 5.13 -6.14 -8.41
CA TYR A 378 4.27 -5.24 -7.63
C TYR A 378 5.02 -4.58 -6.46
N TYR A 379 6.04 -5.27 -5.93
CA TYR A 379 6.89 -4.77 -4.85
C TYR A 379 8.22 -4.17 -5.33
N ASP A 380 8.41 -3.99 -6.64
CA ASP A 380 9.66 -3.47 -7.24
C ASP A 380 10.90 -4.22 -6.78
N LEU A 381 10.80 -5.54 -6.63
CA LEU A 381 11.91 -6.36 -6.16
C LEU A 381 12.97 -6.49 -7.25
N MET A 382 14.24 -6.47 -6.83
CA MET A 382 15.39 -6.50 -7.74
C MET A 382 16.30 -7.72 -7.55
N GLY A 383 16.01 -8.56 -6.57
CA GLY A 383 16.77 -9.76 -6.31
C GLY A 383 16.06 -10.72 -5.38
N PHE A 384 16.64 -11.91 -5.27
CA PHE A 384 16.18 -12.97 -4.41
C PHE A 384 17.26 -13.34 -3.37
N PRO A 385 16.85 -13.86 -2.20
CA PRO A 385 15.47 -13.86 -1.73
C PRO A 385 15.07 -12.47 -1.22
N ALA A 386 13.77 -12.22 -1.04
CA ALA A 386 13.25 -11.05 -0.35
C ALA A 386 12.05 -11.44 0.52
N THR A 387 11.86 -10.74 1.64
CA THR A 387 10.70 -10.89 2.52
C THR A 387 9.99 -9.55 2.68
N ILE A 388 8.68 -9.56 2.52
CA ILE A 388 7.79 -8.42 2.69
C ILE A 388 6.91 -8.71 3.91
N VAL A 389 6.90 -7.78 4.86
CA VAL A 389 6.15 -7.86 6.11
C VAL A 389 4.98 -6.90 6.03
N ASN A 390 3.77 -7.45 6.05
CA ASN A 390 2.50 -6.73 5.96
C ASN A 390 2.39 -5.74 4.78
N GLY A 391 3.11 -6.03 3.70
CA GLY A 391 3.09 -5.30 2.43
C GLY A 391 4.01 -4.07 2.33
N TYR A 392 4.34 -3.40 3.44
CA TYR A 392 5.12 -2.15 3.40
C TYR A 392 6.60 -2.31 3.80
N ASN A 393 6.91 -3.20 4.74
CA ASN A 393 8.29 -3.41 5.21
C ASN A 393 9.00 -4.46 4.36
N LYS A 394 10.20 -4.15 3.84
CA LYS A 394 10.96 -5.03 2.93
C LYS A 394 12.33 -5.42 3.50
N LEU A 395 12.64 -6.71 3.47
CA LEU A 395 13.96 -7.28 3.74
C LEU A 395 14.51 -7.85 2.42
N LEU A 396 15.54 -7.21 1.88
CA LEU A 396 16.16 -7.61 0.60
C LEU A 396 17.41 -8.45 0.85
N GLY A 397 17.42 -9.68 0.30
CA GLY A 397 18.48 -10.66 0.50
C GLY A 397 18.44 -11.34 1.87
N TYR A 398 19.41 -12.24 2.08
CA TYR A 398 19.64 -12.87 3.38
C TYR A 398 20.96 -12.38 3.98
N THR A 399 20.90 -11.78 5.18
CA THR A 399 22.05 -11.22 5.88
C THR A 399 22.10 -11.74 7.32
N THR A 400 23.21 -11.49 8.03
CA THR A 400 23.35 -11.90 9.45
C THR A 400 22.35 -11.21 10.38
N ASN A 401 21.72 -10.11 9.96
CA ASN A 401 20.76 -9.35 10.76
C ASN A 401 19.30 -9.67 10.39
N TYR A 402 19.07 -10.57 9.43
CA TYR A 402 17.75 -10.91 8.91
C TYR A 402 16.75 -11.23 10.04
N SER A 403 17.11 -12.18 10.92
CA SER A 403 16.27 -12.59 12.05
C SER A 403 15.87 -11.43 12.97
N SER A 404 16.80 -10.53 13.31
CA SER A 404 16.50 -9.39 14.18
C SER A 404 15.59 -8.37 13.50
N GLN A 405 15.81 -8.08 12.22
CA GLN A 405 14.99 -7.12 11.47
C GLN A 405 13.59 -7.67 11.21
N LEU A 406 13.47 -8.96 10.89
CA LEU A 406 12.18 -9.62 10.78
C LEU A 406 11.40 -9.56 12.10
N SER A 407 12.05 -9.83 13.22
CA SER A 407 11.40 -9.74 14.54
C SER A 407 10.89 -8.33 14.84
N GLU A 408 11.63 -7.30 14.42
CA GLU A 408 11.23 -5.90 14.61
C GLU A 408 10.02 -5.56 13.74
N PHE A 409 10.12 -5.79 12.43
CA PHE A 409 9.03 -5.50 11.48
C PHE A 409 7.77 -6.32 11.77
N TYR A 410 7.91 -7.57 12.21
CA TYR A 410 6.77 -8.40 12.57
C TYR A 410 6.04 -7.86 13.81
N ALA A 411 6.77 -7.40 14.82
CA ALA A 411 6.17 -6.79 16.01
C ALA A 411 5.54 -5.42 15.71
N GLU A 412 6.19 -4.63 14.86
CA GLU A 412 5.69 -3.34 14.37
C GLU A 412 4.34 -3.50 13.66
N ALA A 413 4.19 -4.52 12.80
CA ALA A 413 2.95 -4.74 12.06
C ALA A 413 1.71 -4.94 12.95
N PHE A 414 1.85 -5.52 14.15
CA PHE A 414 0.74 -5.62 15.13
C PHE A 414 0.49 -4.32 15.91
N SER A 415 1.47 -3.43 15.94
CA SER A 415 1.32 -2.11 16.56
C SER A 415 0.47 -1.18 15.68
N ASN A 416 0.45 -1.43 14.37
CA ASN A 416 -0.48 -0.80 13.46
C ASN A 416 -1.88 -1.40 13.66
N GLY A 417 -2.86 -0.54 13.95
CA GLY A 417 -4.27 -0.95 14.02
C GLY A 417 -4.83 -1.29 12.63
N THR A 418 -6.07 -1.75 12.60
CA THR A 418 -6.82 -1.93 11.35
C THR A 418 -8.18 -1.24 11.45
N PHE A 419 -8.79 -0.91 10.31
CA PHE A 419 -10.18 -0.47 10.27
C PHE A 419 -11.17 -1.63 10.09
N ILE A 420 -10.67 -2.86 9.93
CA ILE A 420 -11.51 -4.06 9.74
C ILE A 420 -11.91 -4.64 11.10
N SER A 421 -13.21 -4.68 11.36
CA SER A 421 -13.77 -5.19 12.62
C SER A 421 -14.07 -6.69 12.59
N SER A 422 -14.37 -7.25 11.41
CA SER A 422 -14.79 -8.64 11.26
C SER A 422 -14.65 -9.13 9.82
N ASP A 423 -14.47 -10.44 9.67
CA ASP A 423 -14.61 -11.15 8.40
C ASP A 423 -15.49 -12.40 8.54
N THR A 424 -16.12 -12.80 7.44
CA THR A 424 -16.77 -14.10 7.28
C THR A 424 -16.43 -14.64 5.90
N CYS A 425 -15.97 -15.89 5.83
CA CYS A 425 -15.72 -16.56 4.56
C CYS A 425 -16.20 -18.01 4.58
N TYR A 426 -16.56 -18.52 3.41
CA TYR A 426 -16.85 -19.94 3.21
C TYR A 426 -16.71 -20.29 1.72
N ALA A 427 -16.56 -21.57 1.42
CA ALA A 427 -16.50 -22.06 0.06
C ALA A 427 -17.53 -23.16 -0.22
N PHE A 428 -17.96 -23.22 -1.47
CA PHE A 428 -18.99 -24.12 -1.99
C PHE A 428 -18.62 -24.59 -3.40
N PHE A 429 -19.20 -25.68 -3.88
CA PHE A 429 -19.12 -26.03 -5.30
C PHE A 429 -20.35 -25.50 -6.05
N ASN A 430 -20.17 -25.08 -7.31
CA ASN A 430 -21.28 -24.78 -8.20
C ASN A 430 -21.73 -26.03 -8.97
N GLU A 431 -22.79 -25.85 -9.77
CA GLU A 431 -23.45 -26.89 -10.57
C GLU A 431 -22.55 -27.57 -11.62
N VAL A 432 -21.45 -26.91 -12.01
CA VAL A 432 -20.52 -27.33 -13.07
C VAL A 432 -19.24 -27.95 -12.48
N GLY A 433 -19.08 -27.93 -11.15
CA GLY A 433 -17.90 -28.42 -10.45
C GLY A 433 -16.82 -27.37 -10.19
N ASP A 434 -17.08 -26.10 -10.47
CA ASP A 434 -16.22 -25.00 -10.06
C ASP A 434 -16.40 -24.71 -8.56
N VAL A 435 -15.36 -24.17 -7.94
CA VAL A 435 -15.40 -23.68 -6.56
C VAL A 435 -15.87 -22.24 -6.54
N GLY A 436 -16.87 -21.96 -5.72
CA GLY A 436 -17.21 -20.64 -5.26
C GLY A 436 -16.60 -20.34 -3.90
N PHE A 437 -15.89 -19.22 -3.80
CA PHE A 437 -15.38 -18.66 -2.55
C PHE A 437 -16.15 -17.37 -2.24
N TYR A 438 -16.89 -17.38 -1.13
CA TYR A 438 -17.59 -16.21 -0.61
C TYR A 438 -16.77 -15.55 0.48
N TYR A 439 -16.72 -14.22 0.45
CA TYR A 439 -16.15 -13.38 1.48
C TYR A 439 -17.09 -12.25 1.87
N GLU A 440 -16.99 -11.83 3.13
CA GLU A 440 -17.59 -10.64 3.69
C GLU A 440 -16.57 -10.01 4.65
N ILE A 441 -16.26 -8.74 4.45
CA ILE A 441 -15.33 -7.97 5.29
C ILE A 441 -16.05 -6.71 5.75
N GLU A 442 -16.01 -6.45 7.07
CA GLU A 442 -16.75 -5.37 7.71
C GLU A 442 -15.82 -4.32 8.33
N ASN A 443 -16.15 -3.05 8.09
CA ASN A 443 -15.68 -1.87 8.80
C ASN A 443 -16.87 -1.21 9.52
N SER A 444 -17.08 -1.60 10.78
CA SER A 444 -18.28 -1.18 11.52
C SER A 444 -18.23 0.26 12.07
N GLN A 445 -17.03 0.84 12.26
CA GLN A 445 -16.86 2.04 13.09
C GLN A 445 -15.94 3.12 12.49
N THR A 446 -14.99 2.76 11.62
CA THR A 446 -13.94 3.69 11.19
C THR A 446 -14.36 4.47 9.95
N GLN A 447 -14.27 5.79 10.01
CA GLN A 447 -14.49 6.63 8.84
C GLN A 447 -13.21 6.71 7.99
N LEU A 448 -13.35 6.52 6.68
CA LEU A 448 -12.23 6.51 5.74
C LEU A 448 -12.41 7.58 4.67
N PHE A 449 -11.32 8.18 4.21
CA PHE A 449 -11.33 9.09 3.08
C PHE A 449 -11.64 8.33 1.79
N ASN A 450 -12.35 8.99 0.86
CA ASN A 450 -12.68 8.37 -0.42
C ASN A 450 -11.43 8.05 -1.25
N SER A 451 -10.38 8.90 -1.18
CA SER A 451 -9.08 8.62 -1.81
C SER A 451 -8.53 7.29 -1.32
N PHE A 452 -8.40 7.15 0.00
CA PHE A 452 -7.94 5.93 0.63
C PHE A 452 -8.75 4.69 0.23
N ILE A 453 -10.09 4.79 0.17
CA ILE A 453 -10.95 3.67 -0.27
C ILE A 453 -10.67 3.28 -1.73
N ASN A 454 -10.45 4.26 -2.61
CA ASN A 454 -10.19 4.00 -4.02
C ASN A 454 -8.86 3.29 -4.25
N ASP A 455 -7.91 3.44 -3.34
CA ASP A 455 -6.62 2.74 -3.38
C ASP A 455 -6.68 1.37 -2.70
N LEU A 456 -7.80 0.96 -2.12
CA LEU A 456 -7.95 -0.36 -1.50
C LEU A 456 -8.42 -1.40 -2.53
N SER A 457 -7.76 -2.55 -2.53
CA SER A 457 -8.28 -3.74 -3.21
C SER A 457 -8.03 -5.04 -2.44
N LEU A 458 -9.00 -5.94 -2.58
CA LEU A 458 -9.00 -7.28 -2.01
C LEU A 458 -8.43 -8.26 -3.03
N LYS A 459 -7.38 -8.98 -2.62
CA LYS A 459 -6.76 -10.03 -3.44
C LYS A 459 -7.20 -11.38 -2.91
N ILE A 460 -7.51 -12.29 -3.82
CA ILE A 460 -7.91 -13.67 -3.50
C ILE A 460 -7.04 -14.59 -4.34
N GLY A 461 -6.29 -15.46 -3.67
CA GLY A 461 -5.37 -16.38 -4.33
C GLY A 461 -5.36 -17.76 -3.71
N ILE A 462 -4.63 -18.65 -4.35
CA ILE A 462 -4.49 -20.06 -3.96
C ILE A 462 -3.06 -20.29 -3.50
N ILE A 463 -2.95 -20.95 -2.36
CA ILE A 463 -1.69 -21.44 -1.82
C ILE A 463 -1.74 -22.96 -1.77
N GLU A 464 -0.66 -23.61 -2.18
CA GLU A 464 -0.43 -25.03 -1.95
C GLU A 464 0.61 -25.24 -0.85
N ASN A 465 0.26 -26.01 0.18
CA ASN A 465 1.19 -26.38 1.24
C ASN A 465 2.06 -27.56 0.81
N VAL A 466 3.24 -27.25 0.27
CA VAL A 466 4.18 -28.22 -0.29
C VAL A 466 5.12 -28.76 0.79
N LEU A 467 5.39 -30.07 0.80
CA LEU A 467 6.28 -30.71 1.77
C LEU A 467 7.15 -31.75 1.06
N ASN A 468 8.46 -31.74 1.36
CA ASN A 468 9.43 -32.74 0.88
C ASN A 468 9.56 -32.84 -0.66
N GLU A 469 9.29 -31.76 -1.39
CA GLU A 469 9.52 -31.68 -2.83
C GLU A 469 11.00 -31.37 -3.17
N PRO A 470 11.51 -31.77 -4.34
CA PRO A 470 12.87 -31.47 -4.76
C PRO A 470 13.14 -29.96 -4.79
N GLY A 471 14.22 -29.54 -4.11
CA GLY A 471 14.70 -28.16 -4.12
C GLY A 471 14.17 -27.27 -3.01
N ILE A 472 13.33 -27.80 -2.12
CA ILE A 472 13.00 -27.22 -0.81
C ILE A 472 13.62 -28.05 0.33
N PRO A 473 13.87 -27.47 1.52
CA PRO A 473 14.35 -28.18 2.70
C PRO A 473 13.42 -29.32 3.13
N LEU A 474 14.02 -30.38 3.66
CA LEU A 474 13.29 -31.51 4.23
C LEU A 474 12.55 -31.10 5.50
N ASP A 475 11.38 -31.70 5.71
CA ASP A 475 10.54 -31.54 6.90
C ASP A 475 10.04 -30.10 7.15
N ILE A 476 10.05 -29.25 6.12
CA ILE A 476 9.45 -27.90 6.15
C ILE A 476 8.25 -27.90 5.19
N THR A 477 7.07 -27.55 5.72
CA THR A 477 5.90 -27.26 4.89
C THR A 477 6.00 -25.83 4.38
N LEU A 478 6.05 -25.66 3.07
CA LEU A 478 6.16 -24.38 2.39
C LEU A 478 4.82 -24.01 1.74
N PRO A 479 4.14 -22.95 2.17
CA PRO A 479 2.93 -22.48 1.49
C PRO A 479 3.32 -21.69 0.23
N VAL A 480 3.15 -22.30 -0.94
CA VAL A 480 3.53 -21.75 -2.25
C VAL A 480 2.32 -21.12 -2.92
N PHE A 481 2.45 -19.87 -3.36
CA PHE A 481 1.40 -19.21 -4.13
C PHE A 481 1.32 -19.80 -5.54
N THR A 482 0.14 -20.25 -5.96
CA THR A 482 -0.03 -20.94 -7.24
C THR A 482 -0.82 -20.12 -8.26
N TYR A 483 -1.80 -19.35 -7.80
CA TYR A 483 -2.74 -18.66 -8.68
C TYR A 483 -3.45 -17.50 -8.00
N LEU A 484 -3.59 -16.37 -8.70
CA LEU A 484 -4.45 -15.27 -8.30
C LEU A 484 -5.84 -15.45 -8.92
N VAL A 485 -6.83 -15.73 -8.09
CA VAL A 485 -8.23 -15.96 -8.50
C VAL A 485 -8.90 -14.65 -8.90
N ALA A 486 -8.74 -13.63 -8.07
CA ALA A 486 -9.40 -12.35 -8.27
C ALA A 486 -8.67 -11.21 -7.55
N GLU A 487 -8.84 -10.03 -8.11
CA GLU A 487 -8.53 -8.74 -7.49
C GLU A 487 -9.78 -7.86 -7.60
N VAL A 488 -10.25 -7.38 -6.45
CA VAL A 488 -11.53 -6.68 -6.34
C VAL A 488 -11.31 -5.34 -5.65
N GLU A 489 -11.64 -4.25 -6.32
CA GLU A 489 -11.63 -2.90 -5.73
C GLU A 489 -12.57 -2.84 -4.52
N ALA A 490 -12.15 -2.17 -3.45
CA ALA A 490 -12.94 -2.06 -2.21
C ALA A 490 -13.98 -0.91 -2.26
N SER A 491 -14.37 -0.47 -3.46
CA SER A 491 -15.29 0.66 -3.69
C SER A 491 -16.67 0.50 -3.05
N GLN A 492 -17.07 -0.73 -2.69
CA GLN A 492 -18.26 -0.99 -1.88
C GLN A 492 -18.23 -0.22 -0.53
N PHE A 493 -17.05 0.02 0.06
CA PHE A 493 -16.91 0.82 1.28
C PHE A 493 -17.35 2.28 1.14
N LEU A 494 -17.44 2.82 -0.09
CA LEU A 494 -17.96 4.18 -0.33
C LEU A 494 -19.45 4.32 0.00
N SER A 495 -20.18 3.20 0.09
CA SER A 495 -21.64 3.19 0.27
C SER A 495 -22.14 2.19 1.32
N SER A 496 -21.25 1.38 1.87
CA SER A 496 -21.56 0.28 2.80
C SER A 496 -20.44 0.14 3.83
N SER A 497 -20.77 -0.30 5.05
CA SER A 497 -19.78 -0.73 6.04
C SER A 497 -19.19 -2.12 5.74
N ILE A 498 -19.69 -2.78 4.69
CA ILE A 498 -19.36 -4.16 4.34
C ILE A 498 -19.00 -4.22 2.86
N ILE A 499 -17.95 -4.98 2.55
CA ILE A 499 -17.68 -5.49 1.20
C ILE A 499 -17.92 -6.99 1.19
N SER A 500 -18.68 -7.48 0.22
CA SER A 500 -18.93 -8.91 0.09
C SER A 500 -19.17 -9.31 -1.36
N ASP A 501 -18.67 -10.47 -1.77
CA ASP A 501 -18.97 -11.07 -3.06
C ASP A 501 -18.64 -12.57 -3.06
N SER A 502 -18.93 -13.25 -4.16
CA SER A 502 -18.46 -14.61 -4.45
C SER A 502 -17.60 -14.62 -5.70
N VAL A 503 -16.41 -15.23 -5.62
CA VAL A 503 -15.57 -15.51 -6.79
C VAL A 503 -15.64 -16.99 -7.15
N LEU A 504 -15.65 -17.28 -8.45
CA LEU A 504 -15.72 -18.63 -8.99
C LEU A 504 -14.41 -18.98 -9.68
N PHE A 505 -13.88 -20.18 -9.44
CA PHE A 505 -12.70 -20.71 -10.13
C PHE A 505 -12.74 -22.25 -10.21
N ASN A 506 -12.11 -22.81 -11.24
CA ASN A 506 -12.05 -24.25 -11.48
C ASN A 506 -10.75 -24.85 -10.91
N MET A 507 -10.90 -25.79 -9.97
CA MET A 507 -9.75 -26.44 -9.31
C MET A 507 -8.86 -27.29 -10.21
N ASN A 508 -9.35 -27.69 -11.39
CA ASN A 508 -8.62 -28.58 -12.29
C ASN A 508 -8.08 -27.87 -13.54
N ASP A 509 -8.67 -26.72 -13.90
CA ASP A 509 -8.39 -26.04 -15.16
C ASP A 509 -7.67 -24.69 -14.97
N ASP A 510 -7.95 -23.94 -13.89
CA ASP A 510 -7.45 -22.57 -13.75
C ASP A 510 -6.02 -22.51 -13.21
N TYR A 511 -5.58 -23.53 -12.47
CA TYR A 511 -4.23 -23.58 -11.91
C TYR A 511 -3.68 -25.00 -11.84
N THR A 512 -2.36 -25.09 -11.71
CA THR A 512 -1.63 -26.36 -11.58
C THR A 512 -1.01 -26.47 -10.19
N THR A 513 -1.22 -27.62 -9.55
CA THR A 513 -0.58 -27.96 -8.27
C THR A 513 0.77 -28.61 -8.50
N ILE A 514 1.75 -28.30 -7.66
CA ILE A 514 3.10 -28.86 -7.63
C ILE A 514 3.05 -30.35 -7.26
N THR A 515 2.26 -30.72 -6.25
CA THR A 515 2.17 -32.10 -5.74
C THR A 515 1.15 -32.97 -6.46
N ASN A 516 0.51 -32.44 -7.52
CA ASN A 516 -0.57 -33.10 -8.27
C ASN A 516 -1.79 -33.48 -7.43
N THR A 517 -2.04 -32.74 -6.33
CA THR A 517 -3.23 -32.85 -5.51
C THR A 517 -3.64 -31.47 -5.00
N SER A 518 -4.94 -31.27 -4.78
CA SER A 518 -5.50 -30.04 -4.21
C SER A 518 -5.88 -30.18 -2.73
N ASP A 519 -5.65 -31.34 -2.12
CA ASP A 519 -5.98 -31.61 -0.71
C ASP A 519 -5.20 -30.71 0.28
N ASN A 520 -4.03 -30.22 -0.14
CA ASN A 520 -3.15 -29.33 0.61
C ASN A 520 -3.28 -27.85 0.18
N CYS A 521 -4.28 -27.52 -0.65
CA CYS A 521 -4.54 -26.16 -1.06
C CYS A 521 -5.41 -25.39 -0.04
N GLU A 522 -5.19 -24.09 0.02
CA GLU A 522 -5.96 -23.12 0.80
C GLU A 522 -6.24 -21.89 -0.06
N VAL A 523 -7.42 -21.29 0.11
CA VAL A 523 -7.65 -19.92 -0.39
C VAL A 523 -7.06 -18.96 0.61
N VAL A 524 -6.23 -18.04 0.16
CA VAL A 524 -5.78 -16.88 0.93
C VAL A 524 -6.46 -15.64 0.37
N PHE A 525 -6.85 -14.72 1.23
CA PHE A 525 -7.32 -13.41 0.81
C PHE A 525 -6.80 -12.32 1.73
N TRP A 526 -6.52 -11.16 1.16
CA TRP A 526 -6.04 -10.01 1.92
C TRP A 526 -6.49 -8.69 1.31
N LEU A 527 -6.82 -7.74 2.17
CA LEU A 527 -7.19 -6.37 1.81
C LEU A 527 -5.96 -5.48 1.94
N GLN A 528 -5.56 -4.85 0.83
CA GLN A 528 -4.33 -4.07 0.72
C GLN A 528 -4.60 -2.70 0.10
N ASN A 529 -3.91 -1.67 0.58
CA ASN A 529 -3.84 -0.39 -0.11
C ASN A 529 -2.74 -0.46 -1.19
N ASP A 530 -3.09 -0.12 -2.43
CA ASP A 530 -2.23 -0.29 -3.60
C ASP A 530 -1.19 0.80 -3.79
N GLU A 531 -1.37 1.96 -3.16
CA GLU A 531 -0.38 3.03 -3.16
C GLU A 531 0.69 2.75 -2.10
N THR A 532 0.28 2.65 -0.84
CA THR A 532 1.18 2.46 0.33
C THR A 532 1.67 1.02 0.48
N LYS A 533 1.00 0.07 -0.17
CA LYS A 533 1.21 -1.38 -0.07
C LYS A 533 0.81 -1.99 1.28
N GLU A 534 0.31 -1.23 2.25
CA GLU A 534 -0.06 -1.76 3.57
C GLU A 534 -1.25 -2.73 3.50
N ILE A 535 -1.18 -3.80 4.30
CA ILE A 535 -2.23 -4.83 4.40
C ILE A 535 -3.03 -4.64 5.68
N PHE A 536 -4.34 -4.44 5.54
CA PHE A 536 -5.26 -4.16 6.65
C PHE A 536 -5.99 -5.40 7.15
N HIS A 537 -6.05 -6.47 6.35
CA HIS A 537 -6.66 -7.72 6.75
C HIS A 537 -6.10 -8.87 5.92
N VAL A 538 -5.90 -10.03 6.55
CA VAL A 538 -5.55 -11.28 5.87
C VAL A 538 -6.23 -12.45 6.57
N ASN A 539 -6.79 -13.37 5.78
CA ASN A 539 -7.27 -14.63 6.29
C ASN A 539 -7.14 -15.74 5.22
N LYS A 540 -7.40 -16.98 5.62
CA LYS A 540 -7.34 -18.14 4.73
C LYS A 540 -8.36 -19.21 5.07
N LEU A 541 -8.75 -20.01 4.08
CA LEU A 541 -9.71 -21.10 4.19
C LEU A 541 -9.15 -22.37 3.52
N PRO A 542 -8.94 -23.48 4.25
CA PRO A 542 -8.50 -24.74 3.64
C PRO A 542 -9.55 -25.36 2.73
N PHE A 543 -9.10 -25.99 1.64
CA PHE A 543 -9.99 -26.67 0.69
C PHE A 543 -10.78 -27.81 1.34
N THR A 544 -10.23 -28.41 2.40
CA THR A 544 -10.91 -29.44 3.19
C THR A 544 -12.19 -28.96 3.89
N GLU A 545 -12.37 -27.64 4.04
CA GLU A 545 -13.58 -27.04 4.62
C GLU A 545 -14.68 -26.78 3.57
N PHE A 546 -14.38 -26.98 2.29
CA PHE A 546 -15.30 -26.69 1.20
C PHE A 546 -16.49 -27.64 1.28
N GLN A 547 -17.67 -27.06 1.39
CA GLN A 547 -18.88 -27.86 1.46
C GLN A 547 -19.28 -28.25 0.03
N PRO A 548 -19.62 -29.54 -0.23
CA PRO A 548 -20.23 -29.94 -1.48
C PRO A 548 -21.37 -28.99 -1.81
N GLY A 549 -21.30 -28.41 -3.01
CA GLY A 549 -22.39 -27.64 -3.58
C GLY A 549 -23.70 -28.37 -3.40
N LEU A 550 -24.75 -27.63 -3.04
CA LEU A 550 -26.11 -28.09 -3.21
C LEU A 550 -26.26 -28.49 -4.69
N VAL A 551 -26.19 -29.80 -4.95
CA VAL A 551 -26.18 -30.39 -6.28
C VAL A 551 -27.41 -29.90 -7.04
N SER A 552 -27.20 -29.18 -8.14
CA SER A 552 -28.21 -29.12 -9.17
C SER A 552 -28.18 -30.41 -9.97
N LEU A 553 -29.37 -30.93 -10.21
CA LEU A 553 -29.62 -31.99 -11.18
C LEU A 553 -30.69 -31.45 -12.13
N ASP A 554 -30.17 -31.04 -13.28
CA ASP A 554 -30.72 -31.03 -14.64
C ASP A 554 -32.02 -30.30 -14.98
N GLU A 555 -31.96 -29.73 -16.19
CA GLU A 555 -33.03 -29.18 -17.02
C GLU A 555 -34.35 -29.94 -16.90
N ASP A 556 -35.19 -29.49 -15.97
CA ASP A 556 -36.62 -29.33 -16.08
C ASP A 556 -36.99 -28.41 -14.91
N GLU A 557 -37.64 -27.26 -15.18
CA GLU A 557 -38.03 -26.27 -14.18
C GLU A 557 -38.50 -26.90 -12.84
N ILE A 558 -37.62 -26.95 -11.84
CA ILE A 558 -37.95 -27.24 -10.44
C ILE A 558 -37.20 -26.21 -9.57
N PRO A 559 -37.89 -25.56 -8.62
CA PRO A 559 -37.38 -24.38 -7.92
C PRO A 559 -36.18 -24.68 -7.01
N ILE A 560 -35.20 -23.77 -7.03
CA ILE A 560 -34.05 -23.70 -6.12
C ILE A 560 -34.57 -23.74 -4.69
N ILE A 561 -34.18 -24.77 -3.94
CA ILE A 561 -34.57 -24.91 -2.53
C ILE A 561 -33.55 -24.26 -1.60
N SER A 562 -33.66 -22.94 -1.44
CA SER A 562 -33.06 -22.21 -0.31
C SER A 562 -33.71 -22.69 0.99
N GLN A 563 -32.91 -23.07 1.98
CA GLN A 563 -33.40 -23.61 3.25
C GLN A 563 -32.50 -23.20 4.41
N SER A 564 -33.09 -22.90 5.56
CA SER A 564 -32.34 -22.52 6.77
C SER A 564 -32.91 -23.25 8.00
N LEU A 565 -32.04 -23.65 8.93
CA LEU A 565 -32.43 -24.20 10.23
C LEU A 565 -31.71 -23.43 11.34
N ASN A 566 -32.43 -22.54 12.01
CA ASN A 566 -31.93 -21.69 13.08
C ASN A 566 -32.45 -22.18 14.43
N ILE A 567 -31.55 -22.30 15.41
CA ILE A 567 -31.87 -22.72 16.76
C ILE A 567 -31.40 -21.61 17.69
N PHE A 568 -32.33 -20.94 18.37
CA PHE A 568 -32.04 -19.84 19.28
C PHE A 568 -32.90 -19.90 20.55
N PRO A 569 -32.32 -19.69 21.74
CA PRO A 569 -30.89 -19.56 22.00
C PRO A 569 -30.14 -20.91 21.85
N ASN A 570 -28.88 -20.88 21.42
CA ASN A 570 -27.99 -22.04 21.42
C ASN A 570 -26.55 -21.59 21.77
N PRO A 571 -26.05 -21.85 22.99
CA PRO A 571 -26.63 -22.74 24.01
C PRO A 571 -27.92 -22.20 24.66
N CYS A 572 -28.90 -23.07 24.93
CA CYS A 572 -30.15 -22.71 25.63
C CYS A 572 -30.05 -23.03 27.12
N ARG A 573 -30.54 -22.14 27.99
CA ARG A 573 -30.64 -22.43 29.44
C ARG A 573 -31.90 -23.23 29.75
N SER A 574 -31.89 -24.00 30.84
CA SER A 574 -32.97 -24.94 31.16
C SER A 574 -34.31 -24.30 31.56
N ASN A 575 -34.29 -23.00 31.88
CA ASN A 575 -35.44 -22.17 32.20
C ASN A 575 -35.95 -21.33 31.01
N GLU A 576 -35.33 -21.46 29.83
CA GLU A 576 -35.68 -20.73 28.62
C GLU A 576 -36.39 -21.65 27.60
N LEU A 577 -37.07 -21.04 26.64
CA LEU A 577 -37.68 -21.74 25.50
C LEU A 577 -36.72 -21.69 24.31
N MET A 578 -36.45 -22.83 23.71
CA MET A 578 -35.65 -22.95 22.50
C MET A 578 -36.55 -22.82 21.27
N ASN A 579 -36.34 -21.77 20.49
CA ASN A 579 -36.99 -21.56 19.20
C ASN A 579 -36.18 -22.22 18.10
N ILE A 580 -36.84 -23.04 17.30
CA ILE A 580 -36.25 -23.80 16.20
C ILE A 580 -37.00 -23.36 14.94
N ALA A 581 -36.43 -22.39 14.24
CA ALA A 581 -36.98 -21.85 13.00
C ALA A 581 -36.40 -22.62 11.82
N PHE A 582 -37.29 -23.14 10.98
CA PHE A 582 -36.93 -23.83 9.74
C PHE A 582 -37.61 -23.12 8.58
N SER A 583 -36.82 -22.76 7.56
CA SER A 583 -37.32 -22.23 6.30
C SER A 583 -36.89 -23.15 5.16
N ILE A 584 -37.75 -23.25 4.15
CA ILE A 584 -37.49 -23.96 2.90
C ILE A 584 -38.25 -23.22 1.79
N SER A 585 -37.66 -23.09 0.60
CA SER A 585 -38.18 -22.27 -0.52
C SER A 585 -39.61 -22.59 -0.98
N ASN A 586 -40.11 -23.77 -0.65
CA ASN A 586 -41.39 -24.29 -1.08
C ASN A 586 -42.31 -24.50 0.12
N THR A 587 -43.61 -24.35 -0.11
CA THR A 587 -44.62 -24.56 0.94
C THR A 587 -44.54 -25.98 1.50
N MET A 588 -44.24 -26.09 2.80
CA MET A 588 -44.25 -27.36 3.51
C MET A 588 -45.68 -27.78 3.83
N GLN A 589 -46.05 -28.99 3.39
CA GLN A 589 -47.31 -29.60 3.80
C GLN A 589 -47.24 -30.11 5.24
N SER A 590 -46.09 -30.64 5.65
CA SER A 590 -45.86 -31.10 7.04
C SER A 590 -44.40 -30.95 7.44
N ALA A 591 -44.14 -30.67 8.70
CA ALA A 591 -42.80 -30.64 9.28
C ALA A 591 -42.80 -31.35 10.65
N GLU A 592 -41.93 -32.34 10.81
CA GLU A 592 -41.75 -33.12 12.03
C GLU A 592 -40.36 -32.88 12.61
N LEU A 593 -40.29 -32.26 13.79
CA LEU A 593 -39.08 -32.15 14.59
C LEU A 593 -38.95 -33.36 15.55
N LYS A 594 -37.85 -34.09 15.44
CA LYS A 594 -37.41 -35.15 16.35
C LYS A 594 -36.16 -34.71 17.09
N ILE A 595 -36.16 -34.85 18.41
CA ILE A 595 -35.05 -34.46 19.29
C ILE A 595 -34.45 -35.71 19.91
N TYR A 596 -33.15 -35.92 19.75
CA TYR A 596 -32.43 -37.05 20.33
C TYR A 596 -31.36 -36.58 21.32
N ASN A 597 -31.08 -37.39 22.34
CA ASN A 597 -29.89 -37.17 23.16
C ASN A 597 -28.62 -37.68 22.46
N ILE A 598 -27.44 -37.41 23.03
CA ILE A 598 -26.15 -37.85 22.47
C ILE A 598 -26.00 -39.38 22.34
N LYS A 599 -26.82 -40.17 23.04
CA LYS A 599 -26.87 -41.64 22.90
C LYS A 599 -27.76 -42.09 21.73
N GLY A 600 -28.32 -41.16 20.95
CA GLY A 600 -29.25 -41.43 19.86
C GLY A 600 -30.66 -41.82 20.32
N GLN A 601 -31.00 -41.67 21.60
CA GLN A 601 -32.33 -41.99 22.10
C GLN A 601 -33.29 -40.84 21.79
N LEU A 602 -34.46 -41.14 21.23
CA LEU A 602 -35.51 -40.15 20.96
C LEU A 602 -36.09 -39.61 22.27
N VAL A 603 -36.11 -38.29 22.39
CA VAL A 603 -36.50 -37.55 23.58
C VAL A 603 -37.84 -36.83 23.39
N LYS A 604 -38.05 -36.22 22.21
CA LYS A 604 -39.24 -35.43 21.91
C LYS A 604 -39.57 -35.51 20.42
N THR A 605 -40.85 -35.57 20.09
CA THR A 605 -41.35 -35.34 18.72
C THR A 605 -42.38 -34.20 18.72
N ILE A 606 -42.28 -33.29 17.74
CA ILE A 606 -43.21 -32.18 17.53
C ILE A 606 -43.56 -32.15 16.03
N ILE A 607 -44.84 -32.20 15.69
CA ILE A 607 -45.33 -32.21 14.30
C ILE A 607 -46.16 -30.96 14.07
N GLN A 608 -45.97 -30.32 12.92
CA GLN A 608 -46.79 -29.20 12.45
C GLN A 608 -47.13 -29.37 10.96
N GLU A 609 -48.25 -28.78 10.55
CA GLU A 609 -48.69 -28.70 9.14
C GLU A 609 -48.79 -27.21 8.78
N PRO A 610 -47.65 -26.54 8.56
CA PRO A 610 -47.59 -25.07 8.54
C PRO A 610 -48.22 -24.44 7.30
N ASP A 611 -48.34 -25.19 6.19
CA ASP A 611 -48.76 -24.69 4.86
C ASP A 611 -48.05 -23.37 4.50
N SER A 612 -46.75 -23.32 4.81
CA SER A 612 -45.89 -22.15 4.65
C SER A 612 -44.47 -22.59 4.34
N GLN A 613 -43.68 -21.68 3.78
CA GLN A 613 -42.23 -21.84 3.59
C GLN A 613 -41.45 -21.82 4.91
N ASN A 614 -42.08 -21.30 5.98
CA ASN A 614 -41.46 -21.17 7.29
C ASN A 614 -42.26 -21.93 8.35
N VAL A 615 -41.56 -22.59 9.27
CA VAL A 615 -42.13 -23.20 10.47
C VAL A 615 -41.25 -22.92 11.67
N SER A 616 -41.86 -22.70 12.83
CA SER A 616 -41.14 -22.54 14.09
C SER A 616 -41.63 -23.57 15.09
N PHE A 617 -40.69 -24.30 15.70
CA PHE A 617 -40.94 -25.19 16.81
C PHE A 617 -40.41 -24.59 18.10
N ILE A 618 -41.13 -24.82 19.19
CA ILE A 618 -40.70 -24.40 20.52
C ILE A 618 -40.44 -25.65 21.36
N TRP A 619 -39.22 -25.79 21.87
CA TRP A 619 -38.85 -26.83 22.81
C TRP A 619 -38.50 -26.25 24.17
N ASN A 620 -39.08 -26.81 25.23
CA ASN A 620 -38.92 -26.34 26.61
C ASN A 620 -37.99 -27.23 27.46
N GLY A 621 -37.13 -28.03 26.82
CA GLY A 621 -36.22 -28.93 27.54
C GLY A 621 -36.90 -30.12 28.23
N LYS A 622 -38.10 -30.53 27.79
CA LYS A 622 -38.81 -31.71 28.31
C LYS A 622 -38.92 -32.81 27.28
N ASN A 623 -39.00 -34.05 27.74
CA ASN A 623 -39.26 -35.22 26.90
C ASN A 623 -40.77 -35.42 26.63
N ASP A 624 -41.13 -36.47 25.88
CA ASP A 624 -42.54 -36.78 25.57
C ASP A 624 -43.40 -37.16 26.78
N VAL A 625 -42.80 -37.53 27.91
CA VAL A 625 -43.50 -37.76 29.20
C VAL A 625 -43.49 -36.51 30.09
N ASN A 626 -43.19 -35.34 29.50
CA ASN A 626 -43.17 -34.03 30.16
C ASN A 626 -42.15 -33.93 31.32
N LYS A 627 -41.11 -34.76 31.31
CA LYS A 627 -40.02 -34.74 32.30
C LYS A 627 -38.83 -33.94 31.75
N GLN A 628 -38.22 -33.12 32.60
CA GLN A 628 -37.03 -32.33 32.26
C GLN A 628 -35.86 -33.23 31.85
N VAL A 629 -35.17 -32.86 30.77
CA VAL A 629 -33.99 -33.58 30.29
C VAL A 629 -32.72 -33.07 30.99
N SER A 630 -31.59 -33.78 30.84
CA SER A 630 -30.30 -33.37 31.42
C SER A 630 -29.62 -32.30 30.58
N SER A 631 -28.69 -31.54 31.14
CA SER A 631 -27.78 -30.71 30.34
C SER A 631 -26.93 -31.59 29.42
N GLY A 632 -26.58 -31.08 28.24
CA GLY A 632 -25.76 -31.79 27.26
C GLY A 632 -26.15 -31.49 25.82
N ILE A 633 -25.52 -32.21 24.90
CA ILE A 633 -25.74 -32.09 23.46
C ILE A 633 -26.98 -32.89 23.05
N TYR A 634 -27.83 -32.25 22.27
CA TYR A 634 -29.01 -32.83 21.63
C TYR A 634 -28.89 -32.73 20.11
N LEU A 635 -29.39 -33.76 19.42
CA LEU A 635 -29.46 -33.81 17.96
C LEU A 635 -30.90 -33.52 17.55
N MET A 636 -31.11 -32.43 16.81
CA MET A 636 -32.40 -32.07 16.23
C MET A 636 -32.46 -32.65 14.82
N GLN A 637 -33.56 -33.32 14.48
CA GLN A 637 -33.86 -33.80 13.15
C GLN A 637 -35.20 -33.22 12.68
N ILE A 638 -35.25 -32.56 11.53
CA ILE A 638 -36.51 -32.13 10.92
C ILE A 638 -36.80 -32.98 9.70
N ASN A 639 -37.97 -33.59 9.64
CA ASN A 639 -38.51 -34.24 8.44
C ASN A 639 -39.60 -33.35 7.86
N ALA A 640 -39.34 -32.70 6.73
CA ALA A 640 -40.30 -31.84 6.04
C ALA A 640 -40.85 -32.56 4.80
N LYS A 641 -42.15 -32.44 4.55
CA LYS A 641 -42.79 -32.91 3.32
C LYS A 641 -43.12 -31.70 2.45
N VAL A 642 -42.53 -31.69 1.26
CA VAL A 642 -42.70 -30.63 0.26
C VAL A 642 -43.04 -31.30 -1.06
N ASN A 643 -44.19 -30.93 -1.64
CA ASN A 643 -44.69 -31.45 -2.92
C ASN A 643 -44.69 -32.98 -3.00
N GLY A 644 -45.02 -33.64 -1.88
CA GLY A 644 -45.06 -35.10 -1.79
C GLY A 644 -43.69 -35.78 -1.58
N LYS A 645 -42.58 -35.03 -1.63
CA LYS A 645 -41.23 -35.52 -1.32
C LYS A 645 -40.87 -35.25 0.15
N GLU A 646 -40.11 -36.15 0.77
CA GLU A 646 -39.61 -36.01 2.14
C GLU A 646 -38.17 -35.49 2.15
N TYR A 647 -37.92 -34.49 3.00
CA TYR A 647 -36.63 -33.86 3.22
C TYR A 647 -36.23 -34.04 4.69
N LYS A 648 -34.95 -34.34 4.96
CA LYS A 648 -34.43 -34.58 6.32
C LYS A 648 -33.27 -33.65 6.63
N TYR A 649 -33.30 -33.00 7.78
CA TYR A 649 -32.30 -32.06 8.25
C TYR A 649 -31.83 -32.41 9.64
N HIS A 650 -30.55 -32.14 9.93
CA HIS A 650 -29.96 -32.40 11.23
C HIS A 650 -29.19 -31.18 11.75
N LYS A 651 -29.34 -30.83 13.02
CA LYS A 651 -28.52 -29.80 13.68
C LYS A 651 -28.26 -30.14 15.14
N LYS A 652 -27.08 -29.81 15.64
CA LYS A 652 -26.70 -30.01 17.04
C LYS A 652 -27.11 -28.80 17.86
N SER A 653 -27.54 -29.03 19.10
CA SER A 653 -27.84 -27.96 20.07
C SER A 653 -27.32 -28.33 21.45
N LEU A 654 -26.90 -27.32 22.22
CA LEU A 654 -26.44 -27.45 23.59
C LEU A 654 -27.51 -26.93 24.55
N LEU A 655 -27.96 -27.79 25.47
CA LEU A 655 -28.83 -27.39 26.60
C LEU A 655 -27.99 -27.34 27.88
N ILE A 656 -27.96 -26.19 28.53
CA ILE A 656 -27.24 -25.94 29.79
C ILE A 656 -28.28 -25.77 30.90
N ARG A 657 -28.00 -26.29 32.09
CA ARG A 657 -28.93 -26.14 33.21
C ARG A 657 -28.81 -24.79 33.87
#